data_AF-A0A349DWS3-F1
#
_entry.id   AF-A0A349DWS3-F1
#
_cell.length_a   1.000
_cell.length_b   1.000
_cell.length_c   1.000
_cell.angle_alpha   90.00
_cell.angle_beta   90.00
_cell.angle_gamma   90.00
#
_symmetry.space_group_name_H-M   'P 1'
#
loop_
_entity.id
_entity.type
_entity.pdbx_description
1 polymer ?
#
loop_
_entity_poly.entity_id
_entity_poly.type
_entity_poly.pdbx_seq_one_letter_code
_entity_poly.pdbx_strand_id
1 'polypeptide(L)'
;MAFIAKLLLKSKIFSLVFTSYLLFFVLDSVKAQSPVCIQVKQATAMQMIGPKMWMLKDQTGQLDFTQILAPPQQQKFKRFDKKIFNTPPDNSSYWFKFSVQNKTNQSLWLEIGHPLRTWYADLYVSLGPNKYAKPRLLGSFRPKENKEFPASYHYALLAEKDDTTQKTFYLRLSGKFSKTHVFRVGSHQAVTQQANTRHFTAIGFISLMLTLAVYNFFLLVSTRSKIYLFYILHLLTSLVGACCLSGFPIFRSVWFIEHFFVWFGFSYIFITLFSIHYLQLRTHLPRFTVWLWIINGLLSVFFPLLNLFKLVDVTYIGLPYQLVASMLAFSLLFCGTYLWVKKHKVAHFYVIPWSLAIIGTFFYMLANREILPINFFTEHSILFGYALEALLFALALGNRLNTLQKEKEKTQKEMLELFNNQNILLEQTVVERTKELEEANKMLKMSNEELTLNQEEIASQRDVLETQNQKLSSYSNRIGKSFLAAKLIQSAILPEQATFNEGFSEHFIIYRPKDVVSGDFYWVQKVGEHLILVIADCTGHGVPGAFMTLIGKNLLDKIIQIDQVTSPEKILHQLHQEVRIALRQEATRHNEAGMDATIVAITASEPDRFDIHFAGAKNNLLYMIPPQFVLEEIKGTRKSIGGVHHNETNFEKHSLTLPKGSLMYFGSDGLADQNNDALKKFGKQRLKDLLQENYIYSLEKQKQLIEQALEEHMLNTDQRDDIMWIGLKL
;
A
#
# COMPACT_ATOMS: atom_id res chain seq x y z
N MET A 1 16.07 -39.43 -28.17
CA MET A 1 16.27 -40.89 -28.32
C MET A 1 16.97 -41.27 -29.62
N ALA A 2 16.68 -40.65 -30.77
CA ALA A 2 17.35 -40.96 -32.05
C ALA A 2 18.84 -40.53 -32.15
N PHE A 3 19.30 -39.57 -31.35
CA PHE A 3 20.70 -39.09 -31.40
C PHE A 3 21.68 -39.96 -30.60
N ILE A 4 21.21 -40.59 -29.51
CA ILE A 4 22.02 -41.48 -28.66
C ILE A 4 22.16 -42.88 -29.30
N ALA A 5 21.13 -43.34 -30.02
CA ALA A 5 21.17 -44.57 -30.81
C ALA A 5 22.21 -44.53 -31.95
N LYS A 6 22.46 -43.34 -32.52
CA LYS A 6 23.47 -43.15 -33.58
C LYS A 6 24.92 -43.18 -33.07
N LEU A 7 25.15 -42.89 -31.79
CA LEU A 7 26.49 -42.89 -31.20
C LEU A 7 26.94 -44.29 -30.76
N LEU A 8 25.99 -45.16 -30.36
CA LEU A 8 26.28 -46.51 -29.86
C LEU A 8 26.52 -47.55 -30.97
N LEU A 9 26.14 -47.27 -32.23
CA LEU A 9 26.24 -48.23 -33.34
C LEU A 9 27.61 -48.31 -34.04
N LYS A 10 28.62 -47.52 -33.63
CA LYS A 10 29.93 -47.46 -34.33
C LYS A 10 31.10 -48.20 -33.65
N SER A 11 30.87 -48.96 -32.58
CA SER A 11 31.94 -49.71 -31.91
C SER A 11 31.92 -51.20 -32.24
N LYS A 12 32.75 -51.63 -33.20
CA LYS A 12 33.03 -53.05 -33.50
C LYS A 12 33.63 -53.82 -32.30
N ILE A 13 33.99 -53.13 -31.22
CA ILE A 13 34.61 -53.69 -30.00
C ILE A 13 33.56 -54.40 -29.13
N PHE A 14 32.31 -53.95 -29.12
CA PHE A 14 31.28 -54.54 -28.24
C PHE A 14 30.80 -55.93 -28.70
N SER A 15 30.74 -56.16 -30.03
CA SER A 15 30.39 -57.46 -30.60
C SER A 15 31.47 -58.52 -30.37
N LEU A 16 32.76 -58.12 -30.40
CA LEU A 16 33.91 -59.02 -30.21
C LEU A 16 34.08 -59.45 -28.74
N VAL A 17 33.77 -58.55 -27.79
CA VAL A 17 33.83 -58.85 -26.35
C VAL A 17 32.64 -59.71 -25.91
N PHE A 18 31.46 -59.54 -26.54
CA PHE A 18 30.28 -60.35 -26.23
C PHE A 18 30.36 -61.79 -26.79
N THR A 19 30.99 -61.97 -27.95
CA THR A 19 31.20 -63.30 -28.57
C THR A 19 32.35 -64.09 -27.96
N SER A 20 33.42 -63.42 -27.48
CA SER A 20 34.49 -64.08 -26.70
C SER A 20 34.04 -64.49 -25.29
N TYR A 21 33.06 -63.80 -24.70
CA TYR A 21 32.46 -64.16 -23.41
C TYR A 21 31.53 -65.37 -23.49
N LEU A 22 30.91 -65.63 -24.65
CA LEU A 22 30.03 -66.79 -24.86
C LEU A 22 30.79 -68.10 -25.14
N LEU A 23 32.03 -68.02 -25.66
CA LEU A 23 32.85 -69.19 -26.02
C LEU A 23 33.64 -69.78 -24.84
N PHE A 24 33.66 -69.13 -23.67
CA PHE A 24 34.35 -69.61 -22.48
C PHE A 24 33.47 -70.47 -21.54
N PHE A 25 32.19 -70.68 -21.88
CA PHE A 25 31.20 -71.34 -20.99
C PHE A 25 30.80 -72.76 -21.37
N VAL A 26 31.53 -73.42 -22.27
CA VAL A 26 31.33 -74.84 -22.56
C VAL A 26 32.63 -75.58 -22.35
N LEU A 27 32.78 -76.14 -21.15
CA LEU A 27 33.54 -77.35 -20.79
C LEU A 27 33.89 -77.22 -19.31
N ASP A 28 33.04 -77.77 -18.43
CA ASP A 28 33.56 -78.24 -17.15
C ASP A 28 32.99 -79.62 -16.84
N SER A 29 33.93 -80.55 -16.71
CA SER A 29 33.70 -81.98 -16.63
C SER A 29 33.37 -82.37 -15.20
N VAL A 30 32.34 -83.20 -15.04
CA VAL A 30 31.98 -83.84 -13.77
C VAL A 30 33.11 -84.80 -13.37
N LYS A 31 33.95 -84.40 -12.41
CA LYS A 31 34.76 -85.33 -11.62
C LYS A 31 34.24 -85.32 -10.19
N ALA A 32 33.74 -86.48 -9.74
CA ALA A 32 33.49 -86.72 -8.32
C ALA A 32 34.84 -86.66 -7.58
N GLN A 33 35.02 -85.65 -6.74
CA GLN A 33 36.22 -85.49 -5.91
C GLN A 33 35.83 -85.50 -4.43
N SER A 34 36.64 -86.17 -3.64
CA SER A 34 36.50 -86.34 -2.19
C SER A 34 36.58 -85.02 -1.41
N PRO A 35 35.92 -84.92 -0.24
CA PRO A 35 35.88 -83.69 0.56
C PRO A 35 37.29 -83.27 1.03
N VAL A 36 37.69 -82.04 0.69
CA VAL A 36 38.97 -81.46 1.11
C VAL A 36 38.87 -81.03 2.57
N CYS A 37 39.69 -81.62 3.45
CA CYS A 37 39.78 -81.23 4.85
C CYS A 37 40.42 -79.84 5.00
N ILE A 38 39.76 -78.93 5.72
CA ILE A 38 40.24 -77.59 5.99
C ILE A 38 41.26 -77.66 7.13
N GLN A 39 42.54 -77.53 6.80
CA GLN A 39 43.61 -77.40 7.78
C GLN A 39 43.95 -75.93 8.00
N VAL A 40 43.82 -75.46 9.23
CA VAL A 40 44.22 -74.10 9.63
C VAL A 40 45.57 -74.19 10.33
N LYS A 41 46.61 -73.64 9.69
CA LYS A 41 48.01 -73.69 10.16
C LYS A 41 48.49 -72.36 10.75
N GLN A 42 47.90 -71.24 10.35
CA GLN A 42 48.31 -69.90 10.79
C GLN A 42 47.35 -69.38 11.87
N ALA A 43 47.90 -68.96 13.00
CA ALA A 43 47.14 -68.48 14.16
C ALA A 43 46.79 -66.98 14.10
N THR A 44 47.18 -66.24 13.07
CA THR A 44 47.07 -64.77 13.05
C THR A 44 46.15 -64.20 11.97
N ALA A 45 45.67 -65.02 11.03
CA ALA A 45 44.85 -64.56 9.92
C ALA A 45 43.60 -65.42 9.74
N MET A 46 42.52 -64.77 9.29
CA MET A 46 41.25 -65.42 8.96
C MET A 46 41.32 -65.98 7.53
N GLN A 47 41.17 -67.29 7.39
CA GLN A 47 41.22 -67.99 6.11
C GLN A 47 39.82 -68.10 5.51
N MET A 48 39.64 -67.68 4.26
CA MET A 48 38.41 -67.96 3.50
C MET A 48 38.30 -69.45 3.17
N ILE A 49 37.13 -70.05 3.44
CA ILE A 49 36.91 -71.49 3.26
C ILE A 49 35.85 -71.84 2.22
N GLY A 50 35.18 -70.87 1.59
CA GLY A 50 34.12 -71.10 0.60
C GLY A 50 34.41 -72.24 -0.40
N PRO A 51 35.50 -72.18 -1.20
CA PRO A 51 35.88 -73.21 -2.19
C PRO A 51 36.12 -74.63 -1.65
N LYS A 52 36.18 -74.77 -0.32
CA LYS A 52 36.41 -76.03 0.41
C LYS A 52 35.12 -76.58 1.06
N MET A 53 33.99 -75.91 0.87
CA MET A 53 32.69 -76.31 1.39
C MET A 53 31.85 -77.00 0.31
N TRP A 54 30.88 -77.78 0.76
CA TRP A 54 29.83 -78.35 -0.07
C TRP A 54 28.52 -77.69 0.29
N MET A 55 27.63 -77.48 -0.68
CA MET A 55 26.39 -76.75 -0.52
C MET A 55 25.21 -77.55 -1.08
N LEU A 56 24.09 -77.52 -0.36
CA LEU A 56 22.79 -78.01 -0.79
C LEU A 56 21.76 -76.90 -0.59
N LYS A 57 20.99 -76.60 -1.64
CA LYS A 57 19.87 -75.66 -1.58
C LYS A 57 18.60 -76.43 -1.24
N ASP A 58 18.03 -76.16 -0.08
CA ASP A 58 16.69 -76.62 0.30
C ASP A 58 15.67 -75.56 -0.14
N GLN A 59 15.02 -75.82 -1.28
CA GLN A 59 14.01 -74.93 -1.86
C GLN A 59 12.77 -74.77 -0.99
N THR A 60 12.40 -75.82 -0.24
CA THR A 60 11.21 -75.81 0.64
C THR A 60 11.50 -75.07 1.94
N GLY A 61 12.77 -75.04 2.36
CA GLY A 61 13.20 -74.49 3.64
C GLY A 61 12.77 -75.33 4.84
N GLN A 62 12.17 -76.50 4.63
CA GLN A 62 11.58 -77.36 5.66
C GLN A 62 12.42 -78.59 5.99
N LEU A 63 13.50 -78.87 5.25
CA LEU A 63 14.32 -80.05 5.53
C LEU A 63 14.94 -79.97 6.91
N ASP A 64 14.67 -80.98 7.73
CA ASP A 64 15.29 -81.12 9.04
C ASP A 64 16.68 -81.78 8.91
N PHE A 65 17.44 -81.77 10.02
CA PHE A 65 18.78 -82.32 10.01
C PHE A 65 18.80 -83.85 9.74
N THR A 66 17.80 -84.59 10.23
CA THR A 66 17.74 -86.05 10.03
C THR A 66 17.50 -86.41 8.56
N GLN A 67 16.65 -85.64 7.87
CA GLN A 67 16.40 -85.75 6.44
C GLN A 67 17.62 -85.39 5.62
N ILE A 68 18.40 -84.38 6.04
CA ILE A 68 19.66 -83.99 5.38
C ILE A 68 20.72 -85.10 5.46
N LEU A 69 20.71 -85.90 6.53
CA LEU A 69 21.62 -87.04 6.67
C LEU A 69 21.24 -88.23 5.80
N ALA A 70 20.00 -88.30 5.30
CA ALA A 70 19.56 -89.39 4.45
C ALA A 70 20.38 -89.47 3.14
N PRO A 71 20.71 -90.68 2.63
CA PRO A 71 21.53 -90.85 1.44
C PRO A 71 21.08 -90.03 0.20
N PRO A 72 19.76 -89.91 -0.10
CA PRO A 72 19.31 -89.12 -1.25
C PRO A 72 19.64 -87.63 -1.16
N GLN A 73 19.70 -87.05 0.05
CA GLN A 73 20.05 -85.64 0.25
C GLN A 73 21.57 -85.46 0.29
N GLN A 74 22.32 -86.40 0.88
CA GLN A 74 23.79 -86.37 0.88
C GLN A 74 24.37 -86.33 -0.54
N GLN A 75 23.76 -87.03 -1.50
CA GLN A 75 24.18 -87.02 -2.92
C GLN A 75 23.88 -85.69 -3.64
N LYS A 76 22.96 -84.86 -3.12
CA LYS A 76 22.61 -83.56 -3.71
C LYS A 76 23.55 -82.42 -3.31
N PHE A 77 24.44 -82.64 -2.33
CA PHE A 77 25.46 -81.65 -2.00
C PHE A 77 26.42 -81.49 -3.19
N LYS A 78 26.57 -80.25 -3.65
CA LYS A 78 27.52 -79.88 -4.72
C LYS A 78 28.67 -79.08 -4.12
N ARG A 79 29.85 -79.14 -4.74
CA ARG A 79 30.97 -78.31 -4.30
C ARG A 79 30.60 -76.83 -4.44
N PHE A 80 30.95 -76.03 -3.44
CA PHE A 80 30.75 -74.60 -3.47
C PHE A 80 32.03 -73.94 -4.01
N ASP A 81 32.09 -73.66 -5.31
CA ASP A 81 33.33 -73.23 -5.99
C ASP A 81 33.62 -71.72 -5.92
N LYS A 82 32.85 -70.97 -5.14
CA LYS A 82 32.97 -69.51 -5.00
C LYS A 82 33.62 -69.12 -3.68
N LYS A 83 34.24 -67.94 -3.62
CA LYS A 83 34.81 -67.40 -2.37
C LYS A 83 33.73 -66.80 -1.47
N ILE A 84 32.67 -66.28 -2.06
CA ILE A 84 31.56 -65.59 -1.42
C ILE A 84 30.27 -66.30 -1.79
N PHE A 85 29.52 -66.72 -0.78
CA PHE A 85 28.16 -67.19 -1.00
C PHE A 85 27.27 -65.97 -1.18
N ASN A 86 26.72 -65.78 -2.39
CA ASN A 86 25.85 -64.66 -2.71
C ASN A 86 24.62 -65.15 -3.49
N THR A 87 23.43 -65.00 -2.90
CA THR A 87 22.15 -65.36 -3.54
C THR A 87 21.14 -64.23 -3.42
N PRO A 88 20.27 -64.04 -4.43
CA PRO A 88 19.18 -63.09 -4.32
C PRO A 88 18.25 -63.44 -3.14
N PRO A 89 17.41 -62.49 -2.69
CA PRO A 89 16.38 -62.76 -1.68
C PRO A 89 15.50 -63.95 -2.09
N ASP A 90 15.40 -64.95 -1.23
CA ASP A 90 14.54 -66.12 -1.41
C ASP A 90 14.20 -66.77 -0.05
N ASN A 91 13.19 -67.64 -0.05
CA ASN A 91 12.74 -68.38 1.14
C ASN A 91 13.49 -69.70 1.37
N SER A 92 14.50 -70.00 0.55
CA SER A 92 15.24 -71.26 0.63
C SER A 92 16.18 -71.28 1.82
N SER A 93 16.36 -72.47 2.41
CA SER A 93 17.45 -72.74 3.36
C SER A 93 18.66 -73.27 2.60
N TYR A 94 19.85 -72.93 3.07
CA TYR A 94 21.11 -73.37 2.48
C TYR A 94 21.91 -74.17 3.48
N TRP A 95 22.24 -75.39 3.12
CA TRP A 95 23.02 -76.31 3.93
C TRP A 95 24.45 -76.35 3.43
N PHE A 96 25.40 -76.12 4.32
CA PHE A 96 26.82 -76.23 4.03
C PHE A 96 27.44 -77.37 4.81
N LYS A 97 28.18 -78.23 4.12
CA LYS A 97 28.91 -79.36 4.69
C LYS A 97 30.41 -79.13 4.50
N PHE A 98 31.18 -79.25 5.56
CA PHE A 98 32.64 -79.08 5.51
C PHE A 98 33.31 -79.83 6.67
N SER A 99 34.58 -80.19 6.50
CA SER A 99 35.37 -80.83 7.56
C SER A 99 36.57 -79.97 7.91
N VAL A 100 36.84 -79.86 9.21
CA VAL A 100 37.90 -78.99 9.74
C VAL A 100 38.79 -79.79 10.67
N GLN A 101 40.09 -79.53 10.59
CA GLN A 101 41.09 -80.05 11.51
C GLN A 101 41.88 -78.87 12.07
N ASN A 102 41.90 -78.72 13.39
CA ASN A 102 42.72 -77.71 14.05
C ASN A 102 44.18 -78.17 14.06
N LYS A 103 45.08 -77.36 13.50
CA LYS A 103 46.54 -77.56 13.60
C LYS A 103 47.21 -76.39 14.34
N THR A 104 46.44 -75.66 15.13
CA THR A 104 46.90 -74.53 15.94
C THR A 104 46.76 -74.85 17.43
N ASN A 105 47.53 -74.19 18.29
CA ASN A 105 47.43 -74.31 19.75
C ASN A 105 46.37 -73.36 20.35
N GLN A 106 45.41 -72.92 19.54
CA GLN A 106 44.33 -72.00 19.91
C GLN A 106 42.98 -72.61 19.51
N SER A 107 41.91 -72.19 20.17
CA SER A 107 40.55 -72.55 19.75
C SER A 107 40.27 -72.00 18.35
N LEU A 108 39.56 -72.77 17.54
CA LEU A 108 39.25 -72.46 16.16
C LEU A 108 37.79 -72.05 16.01
N TRP A 109 37.53 -70.98 15.26
CA TRP A 109 36.21 -70.39 15.12
C TRP A 109 35.83 -70.17 13.67
N LEU A 110 34.53 -70.29 13.38
CA LEU A 110 33.90 -69.99 12.10
C LEU A 110 33.19 -68.64 12.16
N GLU A 111 33.49 -67.74 11.23
CA GLU A 111 32.63 -66.60 10.90
C GLU A 111 31.43 -67.09 10.08
N ILE A 112 30.24 -67.10 10.68
CA ILE A 112 28.99 -67.55 10.05
C ILE A 112 28.44 -66.44 9.14
N GLY A 113 28.50 -65.20 9.60
CA GLY A 113 28.17 -64.05 8.77
C GLY A 113 27.58 -62.85 9.50
N HIS A 114 27.19 -61.89 8.69
CA HIS A 114 26.75 -60.56 9.10
C HIS A 114 25.33 -60.59 9.73
N PRO A 115 25.07 -59.81 10.80
CA PRO A 115 23.78 -59.82 11.52
C PRO A 115 22.53 -59.59 10.66
N LEU A 116 22.57 -58.66 9.71
CA LEU A 116 21.43 -58.40 8.81
C LEU A 116 21.14 -59.54 7.82
N ARG A 117 22.15 -60.38 7.51
CA ARG A 117 22.08 -61.42 6.48
C ARG A 117 21.90 -62.82 7.06
N THR A 118 22.25 -63.01 8.33
CA THR A 118 22.15 -64.28 9.07
C THR A 118 20.99 -64.24 10.05
N TRP A 119 19.75 -64.49 9.60
CA TRP A 119 18.59 -64.52 10.50
C TRP A 119 18.62 -65.75 11.40
N TYR A 120 18.76 -66.93 10.79
CA TYR A 120 18.94 -68.20 11.48
C TYR A 120 20.17 -68.93 10.94
N ALA A 121 20.98 -69.45 11.85
CA ALA A 121 22.15 -70.26 11.56
C ALA A 121 22.22 -71.44 12.53
N ASP A 122 21.93 -72.64 12.06
CA ASP A 122 21.96 -73.84 12.91
C ASP A 122 23.22 -74.66 12.57
N LEU A 123 24.10 -74.85 13.55
CA LEU A 123 25.35 -75.61 13.38
C LEU A 123 25.24 -76.98 14.05
N TYR A 124 25.49 -78.02 13.27
CA TYR A 124 25.50 -79.42 13.70
C TYR A 124 26.92 -79.98 13.57
N VAL A 125 27.34 -80.77 14.56
CA VAL A 125 28.69 -81.36 14.63
C VAL A 125 28.57 -82.88 14.70
N SER A 126 29.32 -83.59 13.85
CA SER A 126 29.46 -85.03 13.94
C SER A 126 30.43 -85.41 15.06
N LEU A 127 29.98 -86.24 16.01
CA LEU A 127 30.79 -86.80 17.11
C LEU A 127 31.30 -88.22 16.81
N GLY A 128 30.89 -88.80 15.67
CA GLY A 128 31.23 -90.16 15.23
C GLY A 128 30.23 -90.67 14.18
N PRO A 129 30.35 -91.92 13.70
CA PRO A 129 29.38 -92.50 12.77
C PRO A 129 27.97 -92.47 13.39
N ASN A 130 27.03 -91.77 12.73
CA ASN A 130 25.64 -91.58 13.17
C ASN A 130 25.43 -90.98 14.58
N LYS A 131 26.44 -90.34 15.19
CA LYS A 131 26.30 -89.61 16.47
C LYS A 131 26.58 -88.12 16.25
N TYR A 132 25.67 -87.26 16.70
CA TYR A 132 25.75 -85.81 16.52
C TYR A 132 25.56 -85.08 17.84
N ALA A 133 26.25 -83.94 17.99
CA ALA A 133 26.05 -83.05 19.12
C ALA A 133 24.68 -82.33 19.03
N LYS A 134 24.19 -81.81 20.16
CA LYS A 134 23.04 -80.90 20.14
C LYS A 134 23.33 -79.71 19.21
N PRO A 135 22.35 -79.29 18.38
CA PRO A 135 22.57 -78.19 17.46
C PRO A 135 22.82 -76.89 18.20
N ARG A 136 23.78 -76.11 17.70
CA ARG A 136 24.01 -74.75 18.19
C ARG A 136 23.18 -73.79 17.35
N LEU A 137 22.20 -73.16 17.99
CA LEU A 137 21.18 -72.35 17.35
C LEU A 137 21.59 -70.87 17.36
N LEU A 138 22.20 -70.41 16.28
CA LEU A 138 22.78 -69.07 16.14
C LEU A 138 21.96 -68.21 15.17
N GLY A 139 22.35 -66.94 15.01
CA GLY A 139 21.70 -65.99 14.11
C GLY A 139 20.99 -64.86 14.85
N SER A 140 20.58 -63.84 14.11
CA SER A 140 20.06 -62.58 14.67
C SER A 140 18.65 -62.69 15.23
N PHE A 141 17.88 -63.71 14.81
CA PHE A 141 16.50 -63.93 15.29
C PHE A 141 16.45 -65.00 16.40
N ARG A 142 17.62 -65.41 16.92
CA ARG A 142 17.76 -66.30 18.09
C ARG A 142 18.00 -65.46 19.35
N PRO A 143 17.73 -66.03 20.55
CA PRO A 143 18.08 -65.40 21.82
C PRO A 143 19.56 -65.00 21.87
N LYS A 144 19.86 -63.87 22.52
CA LYS A 144 21.22 -63.28 22.53
C LYS A 144 22.21 -64.18 23.28
N GLU A 145 21.71 -64.94 24.24
CA GLU A 145 22.43 -65.91 25.08
C GLU A 145 23.04 -67.04 24.24
N ASN A 146 22.49 -67.29 23.05
CA ASN A 146 23.03 -68.30 22.14
C ASN A 146 24.33 -67.85 21.45
N LYS A 147 24.72 -66.57 21.53
CA LYS A 147 25.98 -66.10 20.93
C LYS A 147 27.18 -66.70 21.66
N GLU A 148 27.97 -67.48 20.93
CA GLU A 148 29.19 -68.11 21.45
C GLU A 148 30.38 -67.15 21.55
N PHE A 149 30.38 -66.05 20.76
CA PHE A 149 31.46 -65.07 20.74
C PHE A 149 30.90 -63.65 20.92
N PRO A 150 31.50 -62.80 21.78
CA PRO A 150 31.00 -61.46 22.12
C PRO A 150 31.32 -60.42 21.03
N ALA A 151 30.98 -60.70 19.78
CA ALA A 151 31.13 -59.78 18.66
C ALA A 151 29.79 -59.41 18.01
N SER A 152 29.85 -58.41 17.13
CA SER A 152 28.69 -58.00 16.33
C SER A 152 28.25 -59.11 15.37
N TYR A 153 29.18 -59.64 14.58
CA TYR A 153 28.99 -60.79 13.70
C TYR A 153 28.77 -62.08 14.50
N HIS A 154 28.17 -63.07 13.83
CA HIS A 154 27.95 -64.40 14.42
C HIS A 154 29.15 -65.29 14.16
N TYR A 155 29.70 -65.85 15.23
CA TYR A 155 30.79 -66.82 15.19
C TYR A 155 30.36 -68.10 15.91
N ALA A 156 30.93 -69.23 15.49
CA ALA A 156 30.77 -70.51 16.17
C ALA A 156 32.11 -71.19 16.40
N LEU A 157 32.26 -71.82 17.55
CA LEU A 157 33.44 -72.57 17.93
C LEU A 157 33.50 -73.89 17.16
N LEU A 158 34.52 -74.11 16.36
CA LEU A 158 34.74 -75.35 15.61
C LEU A 158 35.57 -76.37 16.40
N ALA A 159 36.61 -75.92 17.10
CA ALA A 159 37.48 -76.79 17.90
C ALA A 159 37.98 -76.05 19.12
N GLU A 160 38.05 -76.74 20.26
CA GLU A 160 38.66 -76.21 21.47
C GLU A 160 40.18 -76.09 21.31
N LYS A 161 40.81 -75.42 22.28
CA LYS A 161 42.28 -75.35 22.34
C LYS A 161 42.86 -76.77 22.36
N ASP A 162 43.88 -77.01 21.54
CA ASP A 162 44.62 -78.27 21.43
C ASP A 162 43.81 -79.49 20.91
N ASP A 163 42.54 -79.30 20.50
CA ASP A 163 41.72 -80.33 19.87
C ASP A 163 42.09 -80.50 18.38
N THR A 164 42.94 -81.49 18.09
CA THR A 164 43.42 -81.77 16.72
C THR A 164 42.54 -82.74 15.92
N THR A 165 41.38 -83.13 16.46
CA THR A 165 40.49 -84.09 15.82
C THR A 165 39.84 -83.50 14.57
N GLN A 166 39.71 -84.32 13.52
CA GLN A 166 38.96 -83.91 12.33
C GLN A 166 37.46 -84.07 12.61
N LYS A 167 36.72 -82.95 12.52
CA LYS A 167 35.26 -82.92 12.72
C LYS A 167 34.55 -82.46 11.45
N THR A 168 33.42 -83.07 11.16
CA THR A 168 32.52 -82.67 10.06
C THR A 168 31.37 -81.85 10.62
N PHE A 169 31.12 -80.71 9.97
CA PHE A 169 30.09 -79.75 10.33
C PHE A 169 29.03 -79.66 9.25
N TYR A 170 27.79 -79.43 9.68
CA TYR A 170 26.69 -79.04 8.82
C TYR A 170 26.15 -77.71 9.33
N LEU A 171 26.16 -76.68 8.48
CA LEU A 171 25.66 -75.36 8.78
C LEU A 171 24.41 -75.10 7.94
N ARG A 172 23.26 -74.91 8.58
CA ARG A 172 22.03 -74.45 7.92
C ARG A 172 21.94 -72.94 8.05
N LEU A 173 21.81 -72.23 6.93
CA LEU A 173 21.51 -70.81 6.89
C LEU A 173 20.09 -70.58 6.34
N SER A 174 19.29 -69.79 7.05
CA SER A 174 17.95 -69.41 6.63
C SER A 174 17.67 -67.93 6.91
N GLY A 175 16.91 -67.30 6.02
CA GLY A 175 16.56 -65.88 6.07
C GLY A 175 15.99 -65.41 4.73
N LYS A 176 15.23 -64.30 4.72
CA LYS A 176 14.56 -63.83 3.50
C LYS A 176 15.37 -62.81 2.69
N PHE A 177 16.32 -62.11 3.32
CA PHE A 177 17.15 -61.15 2.61
C PHE A 177 18.19 -61.82 1.69
N SER A 178 18.82 -61.02 0.84
CA SER A 178 19.99 -61.45 0.08
C SER A 178 21.03 -62.04 1.03
N LYS A 179 21.42 -63.28 0.77
CA LYS A 179 22.37 -64.02 1.59
C LYS A 179 23.73 -63.80 0.99
N THR A 180 24.54 -62.96 1.62
CA THR A 180 25.91 -62.69 1.19
C THR A 180 26.86 -62.99 2.35
N HIS A 181 27.52 -64.14 2.32
CA HIS A 181 28.37 -64.68 3.37
C HIS A 181 29.79 -64.94 2.86
N VAL A 182 30.77 -64.43 3.58
CA VAL A 182 32.17 -64.79 3.40
C VAL A 182 32.53 -65.72 4.55
N PHE A 183 32.56 -67.03 4.29
CA PHE A 183 32.90 -68.00 5.31
C PHE A 183 34.40 -67.95 5.59
N ARG A 184 34.75 -67.55 6.83
CA ARG A 184 36.14 -67.47 7.28
C ARG A 184 36.35 -68.32 8.52
N VAL A 185 37.49 -69.00 8.58
CA VAL A 185 37.91 -69.75 9.76
C VAL A 185 39.24 -69.19 10.24
N GLY A 186 39.37 -69.02 11.55
CA GLY A 186 40.63 -68.61 12.16
C GLY A 186 40.67 -68.92 13.63
N SER A 187 41.84 -68.70 14.22
CA SER A 187 42.04 -68.85 15.67
C SER A 187 41.27 -67.77 16.45
N HIS A 188 41.15 -67.96 17.76
CA HIS A 188 40.61 -66.94 18.66
C HIS A 188 41.27 -65.56 18.49
N GLN A 189 42.61 -65.52 18.33
CA GLN A 189 43.35 -64.28 18.15
C GLN A 189 42.99 -63.60 16.81
N ALA A 190 42.92 -64.36 15.72
CA ALA A 190 42.57 -63.83 14.40
C ALA A 190 41.13 -63.28 14.36
N VAL A 191 40.19 -63.98 14.99
CA VAL A 191 38.79 -63.54 15.13
C VAL A 191 38.71 -62.25 15.93
N THR A 192 39.39 -62.20 17.08
CA THR A 192 39.41 -61.02 17.95
C THR A 192 39.99 -59.82 17.21
N GLN A 193 41.08 -60.00 16.46
CA GLN A 193 41.67 -58.93 15.66
C GLN A 193 40.70 -58.44 14.58
N GLN A 194 40.07 -59.34 13.81
CA GLN A 194 39.12 -58.96 12.77
C GLN A 194 37.89 -58.26 13.36
N ALA A 195 37.35 -58.78 14.47
CA ALA A 195 36.23 -58.15 15.17
C ALA A 195 36.61 -56.74 15.62
N ASN A 196 37.77 -56.56 16.26
CA ASN A 196 38.27 -55.27 16.70
C ASN A 196 38.45 -54.28 15.54
N THR A 197 39.05 -54.70 14.42
CA THR A 197 39.18 -53.85 13.22
C THR A 197 37.81 -53.35 12.75
N ARG A 198 36.81 -54.24 12.65
CA ARG A 198 35.44 -53.86 12.27
C ARG A 198 34.80 -52.92 13.29
N HIS A 199 35.00 -53.17 14.59
CA HIS A 199 34.54 -52.29 15.67
C HIS A 199 35.14 -50.89 15.54
N PHE A 200 36.47 -50.78 15.38
CA PHE A 200 37.14 -49.49 15.22
C PHE A 200 36.68 -48.74 13.97
N THR A 201 36.52 -49.41 12.83
CA THR A 201 36.01 -48.79 11.60
C THR A 201 34.59 -48.27 11.78
N ALA A 202 33.70 -49.06 12.38
CA ALA A 202 32.32 -48.65 12.62
C ALA A 202 32.23 -47.50 13.64
N ILE A 203 32.94 -47.59 14.76
CA ILE A 203 32.98 -46.53 15.78
C ILE A 203 33.55 -45.24 15.18
N GLY A 204 34.64 -45.31 14.42
CA GLY A 204 35.22 -44.16 13.73
C GLY A 204 34.22 -43.49 12.78
N PHE A 205 33.48 -44.27 11.99
CA PHE A 205 32.42 -43.76 11.13
C PHE A 205 31.28 -43.09 11.93
N ILE A 206 30.79 -43.75 12.98
CA ILE A 206 29.72 -43.23 13.84
C ILE A 206 30.15 -41.91 14.49
N SER A 207 31.34 -41.87 15.07
CA SER A 207 31.91 -40.67 15.70
C SER A 207 32.06 -39.53 14.70
N LEU A 208 32.49 -39.81 13.47
CA LEU A 208 32.54 -38.80 12.40
C LEU A 208 31.15 -38.25 12.09
N MET A 209 30.16 -39.12 11.84
CA MET A 209 28.79 -38.70 11.53
C MET A 209 28.18 -37.86 12.66
N LEU A 210 28.34 -38.28 13.92
CA LEU A 210 27.83 -37.56 15.07
C LEU A 210 28.54 -36.21 15.26
N THR A 211 29.86 -36.16 15.08
CA THR A 211 30.63 -34.91 15.14
C THR A 211 30.15 -33.93 14.07
N LEU A 212 29.92 -34.40 12.84
CA LEU A 212 29.38 -33.57 11.76
C LEU A 212 27.93 -33.14 12.05
N ALA A 213 27.10 -33.99 12.64
CA ALA A 213 25.75 -33.63 13.05
C ALA A 213 25.75 -32.53 14.12
N VAL A 214 26.62 -32.63 15.14
CA VAL A 214 26.79 -31.59 16.19
C VAL A 214 27.33 -30.29 15.60
N TYR A 215 28.34 -30.35 14.74
CA TYR A 215 28.86 -29.18 14.03
C TYR A 215 27.75 -28.47 13.23
N ASN A 216 26.97 -29.23 12.45
CA ASN A 216 25.87 -28.67 11.66
C ASN A 216 24.71 -28.20 12.54
N PHE A 217 24.54 -28.75 13.75
CA PHE A 217 23.56 -28.24 14.73
C PHE A 217 23.94 -26.85 15.22
N PHE A 218 25.21 -26.59 15.52
CA PHE A 218 25.65 -25.22 15.84
C PHE A 218 25.42 -24.27 14.66
N LEU A 219 25.68 -24.71 13.42
CA LEU A 219 25.36 -23.92 12.24
C LEU A 219 23.85 -23.69 12.07
N LEU A 220 23.00 -24.67 12.39
CA LEU A 220 21.54 -24.51 12.39
C LEU A 220 21.10 -23.45 13.39
N VAL A 221 21.62 -23.48 14.62
CA VAL A 221 21.27 -22.50 15.66
C VAL A 221 21.75 -21.10 15.28
N SER A 222 22.98 -20.99 14.75
CA SER A 222 23.58 -19.71 14.34
C SER A 222 22.89 -19.09 13.12
N THR A 223 22.57 -19.90 12.11
CA THR A 223 22.04 -19.41 10.82
C THR A 223 20.51 -19.43 10.73
N ARG A 224 19.83 -20.23 11.57
CA ARG A 224 18.39 -20.53 11.50
C ARG A 224 17.91 -21.03 10.12
N SER A 225 18.81 -21.57 9.30
CA SER A 225 18.49 -22.06 7.95
C SER A 225 18.06 -23.52 7.97
N LYS A 226 16.92 -23.81 7.32
CA LYS A 226 16.33 -25.16 7.23
C LYS A 226 17.24 -26.18 6.51
N ILE A 227 18.20 -25.73 5.69
CA ILE A 227 19.12 -26.61 4.97
C ILE A 227 19.93 -27.47 5.96
N TYR A 228 20.42 -26.86 7.04
CA TYR A 228 21.19 -27.57 8.07
C TYR A 228 20.34 -28.58 8.82
N LEU A 229 19.06 -28.26 9.10
CA LEU A 229 18.13 -29.20 9.73
C LEU A 229 17.94 -30.44 8.84
N PHE A 230 17.65 -30.26 7.55
CA PHE A 230 17.49 -31.40 6.64
C PHE A 230 18.77 -32.22 6.50
N TYR A 231 19.93 -31.57 6.52
CA TYR A 231 21.21 -32.26 6.48
C TYR A 231 21.47 -33.08 7.75
N ILE A 232 21.23 -32.53 8.95
CA ILE A 232 21.37 -33.26 10.22
C ILE A 232 20.43 -34.46 10.24
N LEU A 233 19.17 -34.29 9.85
CA LEU A 233 18.21 -35.38 9.81
C LEU A 233 18.62 -36.46 8.81
N HIS A 234 19.19 -36.07 7.65
CA HIS A 234 19.78 -37.02 6.71
C HIS A 234 20.97 -37.77 7.34
N LEU A 235 21.92 -37.08 7.98
CA LEU A 235 23.06 -37.71 8.65
C LEU A 235 22.63 -38.72 9.72
N LEU A 236 21.66 -38.36 10.56
CA LEU A 236 21.18 -39.23 11.64
C LEU A 236 20.43 -40.46 11.10
N THR A 237 19.60 -40.28 10.08
CA THR A 237 18.85 -41.40 9.47
C THR A 237 19.73 -42.31 8.62
N SER A 238 20.71 -41.76 7.90
CA SER A 238 21.71 -42.55 7.17
C SER A 238 22.63 -43.31 8.12
N LEU A 239 22.99 -42.72 9.26
CA LEU A 239 23.77 -43.37 10.33
C LEU A 239 23.08 -44.65 10.83
N VAL A 240 21.75 -44.62 11.06
CA VAL A 240 21.00 -45.82 11.50
C VAL A 240 21.17 -46.97 10.51
N GLY A 241 21.04 -46.72 9.21
CA GLY A 241 21.17 -47.77 8.21
C GLY A 241 22.61 -48.15 7.90
N ALA A 242 23.56 -47.22 7.93
CA ALA A 242 24.99 -47.52 7.81
C ALA A 242 25.46 -48.42 8.97
N CYS A 243 25.01 -48.16 10.20
CA CYS A 243 25.20 -49.01 11.36
C CYS A 243 24.64 -50.43 11.13
N CYS A 244 23.42 -50.53 10.59
CA CYS A 244 22.82 -51.83 10.25
C CYS A 244 23.61 -52.59 9.17
N LEU A 245 24.10 -51.90 8.13
CA LEU A 245 24.88 -52.49 7.04
C LEU A 245 26.32 -52.86 7.44
N SER A 246 26.86 -52.25 8.49
CA SER A 246 28.21 -52.50 9.01
C SER A 246 28.25 -53.59 10.08
N GLY A 247 27.11 -54.16 10.41
CA GLY A 247 26.95 -55.21 11.41
C GLY A 247 26.72 -54.70 12.81
N PHE A 248 26.56 -53.39 12.99
CA PHE A 248 26.37 -52.70 14.26
C PHE A 248 24.98 -52.09 14.39
N PRO A 249 23.89 -52.88 14.26
CA PRO A 249 22.55 -52.31 14.33
C PRO A 249 22.32 -51.68 15.71
N ILE A 250 21.87 -50.42 15.70
CA ILE A 250 21.47 -49.68 16.90
C ILE A 250 20.28 -50.38 17.56
N PHE A 251 19.33 -50.84 16.73
CA PHE A 251 18.16 -51.59 17.15
C PHE A 251 18.28 -53.06 16.74
N ARG A 252 18.27 -53.97 17.72
CA ARG A 252 18.47 -55.42 17.50
C ARG A 252 17.19 -56.24 17.48
N SER A 253 16.02 -55.61 17.55
CA SER A 253 14.74 -56.34 17.58
C SER A 253 14.43 -56.96 16.22
N VAL A 254 13.82 -58.16 16.25
CA VAL A 254 13.32 -58.84 15.05
C VAL A 254 12.39 -57.93 14.27
N TRP A 255 11.49 -57.23 14.97
CA TRP A 255 10.55 -56.28 14.39
C TRP A 255 11.26 -55.16 13.59
N PHE A 256 12.36 -54.62 14.09
CA PHE A 256 13.11 -53.59 13.37
C PHE A 256 13.70 -54.12 12.05
N ILE A 257 14.23 -55.35 12.07
CA ILE A 257 14.82 -56.00 10.88
C ILE A 257 13.75 -56.38 9.86
N GLU A 258 12.59 -56.89 10.31
CA GLU A 258 11.46 -57.22 9.42
C GLU A 258 10.89 -55.98 8.71
N HIS A 259 10.95 -54.82 9.35
CA HIS A 259 10.45 -53.54 8.84
C HIS A 259 11.56 -52.61 8.35
N PHE A 260 12.70 -53.16 7.94
CA PHE A 260 13.89 -52.40 7.52
C PHE A 260 13.59 -51.28 6.52
N PHE A 261 12.70 -51.53 5.54
CA PHE A 261 12.38 -50.55 4.48
C PHE A 261 11.63 -49.32 5.00
N VAL A 262 10.87 -49.45 6.10
CA VAL A 262 10.15 -48.35 6.74
C VAL A 262 11.15 -47.34 7.32
N TRP A 263 12.13 -47.85 8.07
CA TRP A 263 13.14 -47.01 8.73
C TRP A 263 14.07 -46.35 7.72
N PHE A 264 14.46 -47.08 6.68
CA PHE A 264 15.37 -46.56 5.66
C PHE A 264 14.69 -45.54 4.73
N GLY A 265 13.37 -45.61 4.58
CA GLY A 265 12.55 -44.63 3.85
C GLY A 265 12.78 -43.18 4.29
N PHE A 266 12.88 -42.92 5.60
CA PHE A 266 13.10 -41.57 6.13
C PHE A 266 14.38 -40.91 5.63
N SER A 267 15.45 -41.68 5.41
CA SER A 267 16.71 -41.16 4.89
C SER A 267 16.53 -40.53 3.51
N TYR A 268 15.68 -41.13 2.66
CA TYR A 268 15.38 -40.62 1.33
C TYR A 268 14.60 -39.31 1.37
N ILE A 269 13.66 -39.14 2.30
CA ILE A 269 12.93 -37.86 2.50
C ILE A 269 13.92 -36.74 2.77
N PHE A 270 14.80 -36.93 3.76
CA PHE A 270 15.71 -35.87 4.20
C PHE A 270 16.80 -35.54 3.18
N ILE A 271 17.36 -36.54 2.49
CA ILE A 271 18.31 -36.25 1.41
C ILE A 271 17.63 -35.49 0.27
N THR A 272 16.39 -35.84 -0.09
CA THR A 272 15.63 -35.15 -1.15
C THR A 272 15.35 -33.70 -0.75
N LEU A 273 14.89 -33.47 0.49
CA LEU A 273 14.67 -32.13 1.03
C LEU A 273 15.95 -31.31 1.08
N PHE A 274 17.05 -31.90 1.55
CA PHE A 274 18.36 -31.29 1.55
C PHE A 274 18.77 -30.85 0.13
N SER A 275 18.71 -31.75 -0.85
CA SER A 275 19.06 -31.47 -2.24
C SER A 275 18.21 -30.37 -2.87
N ILE A 276 16.89 -30.38 -2.63
CA ILE A 276 15.97 -29.36 -3.15
C ILE A 276 16.33 -27.97 -2.62
N HIS A 277 16.65 -27.84 -1.33
CA HIS A 277 16.96 -26.55 -0.73
C HIS A 277 18.41 -26.11 -1.00
N TYR A 278 19.35 -27.05 -1.00
CA TYR A 278 20.76 -26.77 -1.25
C TYR A 278 20.96 -26.23 -2.68
N LEU A 279 20.41 -26.94 -3.67
CA LEU A 279 20.50 -26.58 -5.10
C LEU A 279 19.38 -25.64 -5.58
N GLN A 280 18.45 -25.23 -4.70
CA GLN A 280 17.29 -24.41 -5.06
C GLN A 280 16.49 -24.99 -6.25
N LEU A 281 16.25 -26.31 -6.23
CA LEU A 281 15.66 -27.03 -7.36
C LEU A 281 14.24 -26.57 -7.71
N ARG A 282 13.46 -26.08 -6.74
CA ARG A 282 12.13 -25.52 -7.01
C ARG A 282 12.19 -24.33 -7.98
N THR A 283 13.26 -23.53 -7.91
CA THR A 283 13.46 -22.35 -8.75
C THR A 283 14.06 -22.74 -10.10
N HIS A 284 15.08 -23.59 -10.11
CA HIS A 284 15.83 -23.89 -11.33
C HIS A 284 15.29 -25.07 -12.15
N LEU A 285 14.69 -26.08 -11.50
CA LEU A 285 14.22 -27.33 -12.10
C LEU A 285 12.86 -27.78 -11.49
N PRO A 286 11.77 -26.98 -11.59
CA PRO A 286 10.50 -27.25 -10.91
C PRO A 286 9.87 -28.58 -11.33
N ARG A 287 9.85 -28.89 -12.64
CA ARG A 287 9.32 -30.16 -13.16
C ARG A 287 10.11 -31.37 -12.64
N PHE A 288 11.43 -31.24 -12.55
CA PHE A 288 12.30 -32.30 -12.03
C PHE A 288 12.16 -32.46 -10.52
N THR A 289 11.81 -31.40 -9.81
CA THR A 289 11.48 -31.47 -8.38
C THR A 289 10.24 -32.34 -8.13
N VAL A 290 9.22 -32.27 -8.98
CA VAL A 290 8.05 -33.16 -8.90
C VAL A 290 8.46 -34.62 -9.12
N TRP A 291 9.31 -34.89 -10.12
CA TRP A 291 9.86 -36.21 -10.38
C TRP A 291 10.60 -36.80 -9.17
N LEU A 292 11.43 -36.00 -8.49
CA LEU A 292 12.10 -36.42 -7.26
C LEU A 292 11.12 -36.78 -6.15
N TRP A 293 10.01 -36.04 -5.99
CA TRP A 293 8.97 -36.36 -5.02
C TRP A 293 8.20 -37.64 -5.35
N ILE A 294 7.97 -37.93 -6.64
CA ILE A 294 7.34 -39.20 -7.05
C ILE A 294 8.22 -40.38 -6.65
N ILE A 295 9.52 -40.34 -7.00
CA ILE A 295 10.46 -41.39 -6.60
C ILE A 295 10.56 -41.50 -5.08
N ASN A 296 10.61 -40.37 -4.38
CA ASN A 296 10.66 -40.34 -2.94
C ASN A 296 9.42 -40.96 -2.28
N GLY A 297 8.22 -40.69 -2.83
CA GLY A 297 6.97 -41.30 -2.37
C GLY A 297 6.97 -42.81 -2.55
N LEU A 298 7.57 -43.33 -3.63
CA LEU A 298 7.75 -44.77 -3.79
C LEU A 298 8.64 -45.37 -2.68
N LEU A 299 9.77 -44.73 -2.37
CA LEU A 299 10.74 -45.23 -1.38
C LEU A 299 10.29 -45.04 0.07
N SER A 300 9.56 -43.97 0.36
CA SER A 300 9.28 -43.54 1.74
C SER A 300 7.83 -43.80 2.16
N VAL A 301 6.94 -44.12 1.21
CA VAL A 301 5.53 -44.42 1.48
C VAL A 301 5.14 -45.77 0.89
N PHE A 302 5.23 -45.94 -0.44
CA PHE A 302 4.70 -47.14 -1.11
C PHE A 302 5.34 -48.44 -0.61
N PHE A 303 6.67 -48.60 -0.74
CA PHE A 303 7.34 -49.82 -0.27
C PHE A 303 7.27 -50.03 1.26
N PRO A 304 7.43 -48.99 2.10
CA PRO A 304 7.18 -49.09 3.52
C PRO A 304 5.78 -49.61 3.87
N LEU A 305 4.72 -49.15 3.20
CA LEU A 305 3.36 -49.64 3.44
C LEU A 305 3.22 -51.11 3.03
N LEU A 306 3.78 -51.52 1.89
CA LEU A 306 3.79 -52.93 1.47
C LEU A 306 4.49 -53.83 2.52
N ASN A 307 5.60 -53.36 3.08
CA ASN A 307 6.36 -54.10 4.09
C ASN A 307 5.66 -54.10 5.46
N LEU A 308 5.10 -52.96 5.90
CA LEU A 308 4.43 -52.79 7.19
C LEU A 308 3.16 -53.63 7.31
N PHE A 309 2.33 -53.62 6.27
CA PHE A 309 1.08 -54.39 6.25
C PHE A 309 1.26 -55.81 5.71
N LYS A 310 2.51 -56.23 5.44
CA LYS A 310 2.86 -57.56 4.91
C LYS A 310 2.06 -57.93 3.64
N LEU A 311 1.72 -56.93 2.81
CA LEU A 311 0.93 -57.11 1.58
C LEU A 311 1.71 -57.88 0.51
N VAL A 312 3.04 -57.79 0.56
CA VAL A 312 3.96 -58.49 -0.33
C VAL A 312 5.08 -59.10 0.50
N ASP A 313 5.50 -60.33 0.17
CA ASP A 313 6.64 -60.93 0.84
C ASP A 313 7.91 -60.11 0.60
N VAL A 314 8.68 -59.88 1.66
CA VAL A 314 9.85 -59.02 1.69
C VAL A 314 10.93 -59.40 0.66
N THR A 315 10.96 -60.66 0.22
CA THR A 315 11.85 -61.16 -0.85
C THR A 315 11.62 -60.45 -2.18
N TYR A 316 10.37 -60.10 -2.51
CA TYR A 316 10.01 -59.41 -3.76
C TYR A 316 10.16 -57.88 -3.68
N ILE A 317 10.23 -57.32 -2.48
CA ILE A 317 10.35 -55.86 -2.27
C ILE A 317 11.79 -55.38 -2.51
N GLY A 318 12.79 -56.17 -2.11
CA GLY A 318 14.19 -55.72 -2.03
C GLY A 318 14.80 -55.23 -3.34
N LEU A 319 14.64 -55.98 -4.44
CA LEU A 319 15.22 -55.61 -5.74
C LEU A 319 14.55 -54.36 -6.35
N PRO A 320 13.21 -54.27 -6.45
CA PRO A 320 12.54 -53.04 -6.89
C PRO A 320 12.91 -51.83 -6.03
N TYR A 321 12.95 -51.98 -4.70
CA TYR A 321 13.36 -50.90 -3.80
C TYR A 321 14.76 -50.38 -4.12
N GLN A 322 15.73 -51.28 -4.31
CA GLN A 322 17.11 -50.92 -4.67
C GLN A 322 17.22 -50.22 -6.04
N LEU A 323 16.43 -50.66 -7.03
CA LEU A 323 16.38 -50.01 -8.34
C LEU A 323 15.84 -48.59 -8.25
N VAL A 324 14.75 -48.39 -7.52
CA VAL A 324 14.15 -47.06 -7.31
C VAL A 324 15.09 -46.16 -6.48
N ALA A 325 15.78 -46.70 -5.47
CA ALA A 325 16.79 -45.97 -4.70
C ALA A 325 17.97 -45.51 -5.58
N SER A 326 18.42 -46.38 -6.48
CA SER A 326 19.48 -46.06 -7.44
C SER A 326 18.99 -44.99 -8.43
N MET A 327 17.75 -45.07 -8.90
CA MET A 327 17.12 -44.06 -9.75
C MET A 327 17.09 -42.67 -9.06
N LEU A 328 16.78 -42.62 -7.76
CA LEU A 328 16.85 -41.38 -6.98
C LEU A 328 18.28 -40.82 -6.95
N ALA A 329 19.27 -41.65 -6.59
CA ALA A 329 20.66 -41.24 -6.49
C ALA A 329 21.19 -40.66 -7.82
N PHE A 330 20.93 -41.34 -8.95
CA PHE A 330 21.30 -40.83 -10.27
C PHE A 330 20.52 -39.58 -10.68
N SER A 331 19.24 -39.46 -10.29
CA SER A 331 18.44 -38.25 -10.54
C SER A 331 19.01 -37.04 -9.79
N LEU A 332 19.41 -37.23 -8.52
CA LEU A 332 20.03 -36.20 -7.70
C LEU A 332 21.40 -35.77 -8.25
N LEU A 333 22.23 -36.74 -8.68
CA LEU A 333 23.50 -36.45 -9.34
C LEU A 333 23.28 -35.68 -10.66
N PHE A 334 22.29 -36.09 -11.47
CA PHE A 334 21.95 -35.40 -12.71
C PHE A 334 21.55 -33.94 -12.46
N CYS A 335 20.70 -33.66 -11.46
CA CYS A 335 20.33 -32.29 -11.10
C CYS A 335 21.56 -31.44 -10.75
N GLY A 336 22.46 -31.98 -9.91
CA GLY A 336 23.70 -31.29 -9.53
C GLY A 336 24.58 -31.02 -10.75
N THR A 337 24.83 -32.03 -11.58
CA THR A 337 25.68 -31.93 -12.77
C THR A 337 25.11 -30.97 -13.80
N TYR A 338 23.80 -31.01 -14.04
CA TYR A 338 23.12 -30.09 -14.95
C TYR A 338 23.30 -28.63 -14.50
N LEU A 339 23.08 -28.34 -13.22
CA LEU A 339 23.27 -26.98 -12.68
C LEU A 339 24.74 -26.55 -12.68
N TRP A 340 25.66 -27.48 -12.48
CA TRP A 340 27.09 -27.21 -12.60
C TRP A 340 27.47 -26.82 -14.04
N VAL A 341 26.99 -27.56 -15.05
CA VAL A 341 27.18 -27.22 -16.47
C VAL A 341 26.57 -25.85 -16.80
N LYS A 342 25.45 -25.48 -16.16
CA LYS A 342 24.85 -24.15 -16.25
C LYS A 342 25.57 -23.06 -15.44
N LYS A 343 26.78 -23.33 -14.92
CA LYS A 343 27.64 -22.41 -14.18
C LYS A 343 27.03 -21.86 -12.88
N HIS A 344 26.11 -22.60 -12.25
CA HIS A 344 25.67 -22.25 -10.90
C HIS A 344 26.81 -22.48 -9.90
N LYS A 345 27.23 -21.41 -9.22
CA LYS A 345 28.41 -21.39 -8.34
C LYS A 345 28.41 -22.47 -7.26
N VAL A 346 27.24 -22.89 -6.76
CA VAL A 346 27.13 -23.83 -5.62
C VAL A 346 27.08 -25.30 -6.05
N ALA A 347 26.85 -25.60 -7.33
CA ALA A 347 26.53 -26.95 -7.78
C ALA A 347 27.72 -27.93 -7.75
N HIS A 348 28.94 -27.47 -8.04
CA HIS A 348 30.13 -28.34 -8.02
C HIS A 348 30.44 -28.90 -6.63
N PHE A 349 30.22 -28.10 -5.58
CA PHE A 349 30.32 -28.53 -4.18
C PHE A 349 29.30 -29.62 -3.79
N TYR A 350 28.25 -29.81 -4.60
CA TYR A 350 27.27 -30.87 -4.40
C TYR A 350 27.59 -32.13 -5.23
N VAL A 351 28.06 -31.97 -6.46
CA VAL A 351 28.34 -33.09 -7.37
C VAL A 351 29.52 -33.94 -6.90
N ILE A 352 30.58 -33.31 -6.39
CA ILE A 352 31.80 -34.01 -5.96
C ILE A 352 31.51 -35.01 -4.81
N PRO A 353 30.89 -34.60 -3.67
CA PRO A 353 30.50 -35.54 -2.61
C PRO A 353 29.68 -36.73 -3.12
N TRP A 354 28.62 -36.44 -3.90
CA TRP A 354 27.74 -37.48 -4.46
C TRP A 354 28.48 -38.49 -5.35
N SER A 355 29.43 -38.00 -6.15
CA SER A 355 30.22 -38.85 -7.03
C SER A 355 31.05 -39.85 -6.22
N LEU A 356 31.66 -39.40 -5.11
CA LEU A 356 32.46 -40.27 -4.24
C LEU A 356 31.62 -41.33 -3.53
N ALA A 357 30.42 -40.98 -3.07
CA ALA A 357 29.50 -41.95 -2.47
C ALA A 357 29.05 -43.04 -3.46
N ILE A 358 28.75 -42.64 -4.70
CA ILE A 358 28.37 -43.56 -5.78
C ILE A 358 29.55 -44.46 -6.15
N ILE A 359 30.77 -43.91 -6.25
CA ILE A 359 31.99 -44.69 -6.47
C ILE A 359 32.18 -45.72 -5.35
N GLY A 360 32.10 -45.32 -4.08
CA GLY A 360 32.24 -46.23 -2.94
C GLY A 360 31.22 -47.38 -2.96
N THR A 361 29.99 -47.07 -3.35
CA THR A 361 28.91 -48.06 -3.56
C THR A 361 29.21 -49.01 -4.72
N PHE A 362 29.73 -48.49 -5.83
CA PHE A 362 30.08 -49.28 -7.00
C PHE A 362 31.22 -50.28 -6.70
N PHE A 363 32.28 -49.84 -6.01
CA PHE A 363 33.37 -50.72 -5.57
C PHE A 363 32.87 -51.87 -4.68
N TYR A 364 31.94 -51.58 -3.77
CA TYR A 364 31.32 -52.60 -2.92
C TYR A 364 30.51 -53.61 -3.72
N MET A 365 29.74 -53.14 -4.71
CA MET A 365 28.97 -54.02 -5.59
C MET A 365 29.88 -54.96 -6.39
N LEU A 366 30.98 -54.45 -6.94
CA LEU A 366 31.96 -55.26 -7.67
C LEU A 366 32.63 -56.30 -6.76
N ALA A 367 32.97 -55.93 -5.53
CA ALA A 367 33.57 -56.84 -4.55
C ALA A 367 32.63 -57.99 -4.16
N ASN A 368 31.34 -57.72 -3.93
CA ASN A 368 30.33 -58.76 -3.64
C ASN A 368 30.02 -59.70 -4.81
N ARG A 369 30.45 -59.33 -6.03
CA ARG A 369 30.36 -60.15 -7.23
C ARG A 369 31.67 -60.88 -7.55
N GLU A 370 32.68 -60.79 -6.66
CA GLU A 370 34.03 -61.33 -6.85
C GLU A 370 34.78 -60.76 -8.07
N ILE A 371 34.29 -59.65 -8.66
CA ILE A 371 35.01 -58.95 -9.75
C ILE A 371 36.24 -58.24 -9.18
N LEU A 372 36.09 -57.66 -7.98
CA LEU A 372 37.19 -57.13 -7.20
C LEU A 372 37.49 -58.05 -6.01
N PRO A 373 38.77 -58.17 -5.58
CA PRO A 373 39.11 -58.92 -4.40
C PRO A 373 38.49 -58.28 -3.15
N ILE A 374 37.93 -59.11 -2.26
CA ILE A 374 37.54 -58.66 -0.91
C ILE A 374 38.81 -58.45 -0.10
N ASN A 375 39.02 -57.21 0.31
CA ASN A 375 40.02 -56.79 1.27
C ASN A 375 39.39 -55.74 2.20
N PHE A 376 40.17 -55.22 3.14
CA PHE A 376 39.71 -54.19 4.06
C PHE A 376 39.06 -52.98 3.36
N PHE A 377 39.66 -52.48 2.26
CA PHE A 377 39.14 -51.31 1.56
C PHE A 377 37.83 -51.59 0.81
N THR A 378 37.74 -52.71 0.09
CA THR A 378 36.55 -53.06 -0.69
C THR A 378 35.40 -53.55 0.19
N GLU A 379 35.68 -54.14 1.35
CA GLU A 379 34.68 -54.51 2.36
C GLU A 379 34.05 -53.26 3.02
N HIS A 380 34.82 -52.17 3.16
CA HIS A 380 34.39 -50.93 3.80
C HIS A 380 34.16 -49.75 2.85
N SER A 381 34.17 -49.96 1.52
CA SER A 381 34.15 -48.86 0.54
C SER A 381 32.86 -48.01 0.60
N ILE A 382 31.72 -48.60 0.97
CA ILE A 382 30.48 -47.86 1.21
C ILE A 382 30.64 -46.86 2.35
N LEU A 383 31.21 -47.29 3.48
CA LEU A 383 31.42 -46.44 4.65
C LEU A 383 32.36 -45.29 4.32
N PHE A 384 33.47 -45.58 3.63
CA PHE A 384 34.40 -44.53 3.19
C PHE A 384 33.76 -43.55 2.20
N GLY A 385 32.93 -44.05 1.26
CA GLY A 385 32.19 -43.21 0.33
C GLY A 385 31.26 -42.22 1.04
N TYR A 386 30.42 -42.72 1.96
CA TYR A 386 29.51 -41.87 2.75
C TYR A 386 30.25 -40.96 3.75
N ALA A 387 31.37 -41.40 4.32
CA ALA A 387 32.20 -40.57 5.20
C ALA A 387 32.78 -39.37 4.46
N LEU A 388 33.34 -39.60 3.27
CA LEU A 388 33.88 -38.54 2.41
C LEU A 388 32.76 -37.62 1.92
N GLU A 389 31.61 -38.18 1.54
CA GLU A 389 30.43 -37.40 1.17
C GLU A 389 30.03 -36.43 2.29
N ALA A 390 29.82 -36.94 3.50
CA ALA A 390 29.39 -36.14 4.63
C ALA A 390 30.41 -35.06 5.02
N LEU A 391 31.70 -35.40 5.00
CA LEU A 391 32.78 -34.46 5.31
C LEU A 391 32.82 -33.33 4.28
N LEU A 392 32.73 -33.66 2.98
CA LEU A 392 32.72 -32.66 1.92
C LEU A 392 31.43 -31.83 1.91
N PHE A 393 30.27 -32.40 2.24
CA PHE A 393 29.04 -31.63 2.40
C PHE A 393 29.10 -30.66 3.58
N ALA A 394 29.70 -31.07 4.71
CA ALA A 394 29.91 -30.17 5.84
C ALA A 394 30.84 -29.00 5.47
N LEU A 395 31.92 -29.27 4.73
CA LEU A 395 32.81 -28.22 4.19
C LEU A 395 32.10 -27.30 3.20
N ALA A 396 31.29 -27.87 2.30
CA ALA A 396 30.50 -27.12 1.33
C ALA A 396 29.50 -26.16 1.99
N LEU A 397 28.82 -26.64 3.04
CA LEU A 397 27.92 -25.84 3.86
C LEU A 397 28.67 -24.73 4.62
N GLY A 398 29.86 -25.02 5.17
CA GLY A 398 30.72 -24.01 5.78
C GLY A 398 31.14 -22.90 4.81
N ASN A 399 31.57 -23.27 3.59
CA ASN A 399 31.92 -22.29 2.56
C ASN A 399 30.70 -21.44 2.14
N ARG A 400 29.52 -22.06 2.05
CA ARG A 400 28.26 -21.34 1.78
C ARG A 400 27.97 -20.32 2.88
N LEU A 401 28.16 -20.68 4.16
CA LEU A 401 27.98 -19.73 5.27
C LEU A 401 28.93 -18.54 5.16
N ASN A 402 30.21 -18.78 4.91
CA ASN A 402 31.19 -17.72 4.73
C ASN A 402 30.84 -16.79 3.56
N THR A 403 30.33 -17.36 2.47
CA THR A 403 29.88 -16.59 1.30
C THR A 403 28.69 -15.70 1.66
N LEU A 404 27.68 -16.26 2.35
CA LEU A 404 26.49 -15.51 2.80
C LEU A 404 26.85 -14.42 3.82
N GLN A 405 27.82 -14.66 4.71
CA GLN A 405 28.30 -13.65 5.65
C GLN A 405 29.00 -12.50 4.92
N LYS A 406 29.87 -12.80 3.94
CA LYS A 406 30.53 -11.77 3.13
C LYS A 406 29.54 -10.93 2.33
N GLU A 407 28.52 -11.56 1.74
CA GLU A 407 27.44 -10.84 1.04
C GLU A 407 26.67 -9.93 2.00
N LYS A 408 26.34 -10.43 3.21
CA LYS A 408 25.65 -9.66 4.24
C LYS A 408 26.49 -8.47 4.73
N GLU A 409 27.78 -8.69 5.01
CA GLU A 409 28.72 -7.64 5.43
C GLU A 409 28.84 -6.55 4.35
N LYS A 410 28.92 -6.95 3.08
CA LYS A 410 28.94 -6.02 1.95
C LYS A 410 27.66 -5.17 1.90
N THR A 411 26.48 -5.79 1.98
CA THR A 411 25.21 -5.06 2.00
C THR A 411 25.07 -4.14 3.22
N GLN A 412 25.57 -4.55 4.39
CA GLN A 412 25.59 -3.69 5.57
C GLN A 412 26.51 -2.47 5.39
N LYS A 413 27.67 -2.65 4.75
CA LYS A 413 28.59 -1.55 4.44
C LYS A 413 27.97 -0.56 3.45
N GLU A 414 27.37 -1.05 2.37
CA GLU A 414 26.66 -0.22 1.38
C GLU A 414 25.52 0.58 2.02
N MET A 415 24.77 -0.04 2.93
CA MET A 415 23.71 0.64 3.69
C MET A 415 24.25 1.73 4.61
N LEU A 416 25.38 1.48 5.30
CA LEU A 416 26.02 2.47 6.15
C LEU A 416 26.55 3.66 5.35
N GLU A 417 27.17 3.41 4.19
CA GLU A 417 27.62 4.47 3.28
C GLU A 417 26.44 5.32 2.78
N LEU A 418 25.31 4.68 2.41
CA LEU A 418 24.10 5.39 2.02
C LEU A 418 23.53 6.25 3.17
N PHE A 419 23.48 5.71 4.37
CA PHE A 419 23.01 6.42 5.56
C PHE A 419 23.90 7.64 5.88
N ASN A 420 25.22 7.48 5.82
CA ASN A 420 26.15 8.59 6.02
C ASN A 420 25.98 9.67 4.95
N ASN A 421 25.83 9.29 3.67
CA ASN A 421 25.58 10.25 2.61
C ASN A 421 24.25 11.00 2.79
N GLN A 422 23.20 10.31 3.28
CA GLN A 422 21.92 10.95 3.63
C GLN A 422 22.07 11.92 4.80
N ASN A 423 22.84 11.56 5.83
CA ASN A 423 23.10 12.45 6.96
C ASN A 423 23.90 13.69 6.55
N ILE A 424 24.93 13.55 5.70
CA ILE A 424 25.69 14.71 5.19
C ILE A 424 24.77 15.63 4.39
N LEU A 425 23.93 15.08 3.51
CA LEU A 425 22.96 15.88 2.74
C LEU A 425 21.94 16.56 3.65
N LEU A 426 21.47 15.86 4.69
CA LEU A 426 20.55 16.42 5.68
C LEU A 426 21.21 17.56 6.47
N GLU A 427 22.45 17.40 6.93
CA GLU A 427 23.21 18.44 7.60
C GLU A 427 23.38 19.67 6.70
N GLN A 428 23.73 19.46 5.42
CA GLN A 428 23.81 20.56 4.44
C GLN A 428 22.45 21.27 4.28
N THR A 429 21.37 20.50 4.15
CA THR A 429 20.01 21.04 4.02
C THR A 429 19.59 21.81 5.27
N VAL A 430 19.92 21.30 6.46
CA VAL A 430 19.64 21.97 7.74
C VAL A 430 20.41 23.28 7.81
N VAL A 431 21.70 23.30 7.48
CA VAL A 431 22.53 24.51 7.47
C VAL A 431 21.95 25.55 6.50
N GLU A 432 21.58 25.13 5.29
CA GLU A 432 20.94 26.00 4.29
C GLU A 432 19.62 26.58 4.81
N ARG A 433 18.73 25.73 5.34
CA ARG A 433 17.46 26.15 5.93
C ARG A 433 17.62 27.06 7.14
N THR A 434 18.60 26.82 8.00
CA THR A 434 18.88 27.71 9.13
C THR A 434 19.35 29.07 8.66
N LYS A 435 20.17 29.14 7.61
CA LYS A 435 20.62 30.40 7.03
C LYS A 435 19.46 31.18 6.38
N GLU A 436 18.62 30.50 5.59
CA GLU A 436 17.39 31.09 5.04
C GLU A 436 16.48 31.64 6.14
N LEU A 437 16.33 30.89 7.24
CA LEU A 437 15.49 31.27 8.37
C LEU A 437 16.08 32.45 9.14
N GLU A 438 17.41 32.51 9.33
CA GLU A 438 18.09 33.65 9.95
C GLU A 438 17.94 34.92 9.10
N GLU A 439 18.10 34.82 7.78
CA GLU A 439 17.87 35.95 6.85
C GLU A 439 16.42 36.41 6.89
N ALA A 440 15.46 35.48 6.85
CA ALA A 440 14.03 35.78 6.97
C ALA A 440 13.70 36.42 8.33
N ASN A 441 14.25 35.90 9.44
CA ASN A 441 14.06 36.48 10.77
C ASN A 441 14.67 37.88 10.89
N LYS A 442 15.83 38.12 10.28
CA LYS A 442 16.44 39.46 10.24
C LYS A 442 15.56 40.44 9.48
N MET A 443 15.05 40.05 8.32
CA MET A 443 14.10 40.85 7.54
C MET A 443 12.80 41.10 8.31
N LEU A 444 12.27 40.08 8.98
CA LEU A 444 11.07 40.18 9.81
C LEU A 444 11.30 41.12 11.00
N LYS A 445 12.47 41.05 11.64
CA LYS A 445 12.85 41.98 12.72
C LYS A 445 12.96 43.42 12.23
N MET A 446 13.60 43.66 11.08
CA MET A 446 13.66 44.99 10.46
C MET A 446 12.26 45.51 10.11
N SER A 447 11.40 44.66 9.54
CA SER A 447 10.01 45.01 9.25
C SER A 447 9.21 45.27 10.51
N ASN A 448 9.42 44.52 11.60
CA ASN A 448 8.81 44.79 12.90
C ASN A 448 9.30 46.12 13.49
N GLU A 449 10.59 46.43 13.41
CA GLU A 449 11.14 47.71 13.85
C GLU A 449 10.54 48.88 13.05
N GLU A 450 10.44 48.73 11.72
CA GLU A 450 9.75 49.69 10.85
C GLU A 450 8.26 49.82 11.20
N LEU A 451 7.57 48.70 11.45
CA LEU A 451 6.17 48.70 11.88
C LEU A 451 5.99 49.37 13.24
N THR A 452 6.91 49.17 14.19
CA THR A 452 6.85 49.86 15.49
C THR A 452 7.09 51.35 15.36
N LEU A 453 8.02 51.78 14.51
CA LEU A 453 8.24 53.20 14.19
C LEU A 453 7.00 53.80 13.51
N ASN A 454 6.42 53.09 12.54
CA ASN A 454 5.17 53.50 11.91
C ASN A 454 4.01 53.52 12.91
N GLN A 455 3.95 52.62 13.89
CA GLN A 455 2.95 52.63 14.95
C GLN A 455 3.13 53.80 15.91
N GLU A 456 4.36 54.16 16.27
CA GLU A 456 4.67 55.35 17.06
C GLU A 456 4.34 56.63 16.29
N GLU A 457 4.64 56.67 14.99
CA GLU A 457 4.25 57.76 14.10
C GLU A 457 2.72 57.85 14.02
N ILE A 458 2.02 56.73 13.77
CA ILE A 458 0.55 56.67 13.74
C ILE A 458 -0.04 57.03 15.09
N ALA A 459 0.57 56.65 16.22
CA ALA A 459 0.11 57.04 17.56
C ALA A 459 0.27 58.55 17.77
N SER A 460 1.40 59.13 17.36
CA SER A 460 1.59 60.59 17.40
C SER A 460 0.62 61.33 16.47
N GLN A 461 0.39 60.79 15.27
CA GLN A 461 -0.60 61.29 14.32
C GLN A 461 -2.00 61.14 14.88
N ARG A 462 -2.31 60.04 15.58
CA ARG A 462 -3.59 59.77 16.24
C ARG A 462 -3.84 60.73 17.39
N ASP A 463 -2.85 61.05 18.21
CA ASP A 463 -2.99 62.05 19.27
C ASP A 463 -3.26 63.45 18.68
N VAL A 464 -2.58 63.78 17.58
CA VAL A 464 -2.85 64.99 16.80
C VAL A 464 -4.25 64.94 16.16
N LEU A 465 -4.66 63.79 15.61
CA LEU A 465 -5.95 63.56 14.98
C LEU A 465 -7.10 63.58 15.98
N GLU A 466 -6.89 63.09 17.20
CA GLU A 466 -7.86 63.08 18.29
C GLU A 466 -8.08 64.50 18.80
N THR A 467 -6.99 65.28 18.92
CA THR A 467 -7.06 66.72 19.18
C THR A 467 -7.75 67.48 18.04
N GLN A 468 -7.52 67.09 16.78
CA GLN A 468 -8.21 67.66 15.63
C GLN A 468 -9.68 67.23 15.55
N ASN A 469 -10.04 65.98 15.88
CA ASN A 469 -11.41 65.46 15.88
C ASN A 469 -12.24 66.08 17.00
N GLN A 470 -11.65 66.32 18.17
CA GLN A 470 -12.31 67.09 19.23
C GLN A 470 -12.59 68.53 18.76
N LYS A 471 -11.64 69.17 18.06
CA LYS A 471 -11.85 70.49 17.43
C LYS A 471 -12.92 70.43 16.33
N LEU A 472 -12.89 69.42 15.46
CA LEU A 472 -13.85 69.23 14.35
C LEU A 472 -15.26 68.94 14.86
N SER A 473 -15.40 68.10 15.89
CA SER A 473 -16.68 67.84 16.56
C SER A 473 -17.23 69.10 17.22
N SER A 474 -16.36 69.93 17.82
CA SER A 474 -16.77 71.23 18.38
C SER A 474 -17.23 72.21 17.30
N TYR A 475 -16.62 72.20 16.11
CA TYR A 475 -17.06 73.00 14.96
C TYR A 475 -18.37 72.48 14.35
N SER A 476 -18.49 71.18 14.14
CA SER A 476 -19.72 70.54 13.61
C SER A 476 -20.91 70.81 14.52
N ASN A 477 -20.73 70.71 15.84
CA ASN A 477 -21.79 70.98 16.82
C ASN A 477 -22.17 72.48 16.88
N ARG A 478 -21.21 73.40 16.66
CA ARG A 478 -21.50 74.85 16.52
C ARG A 478 -22.23 75.17 15.22
N ILE A 479 -21.84 74.58 14.10
CA ILE A 479 -22.47 74.77 12.80
C ILE A 479 -23.90 74.19 12.79
N GLY A 480 -24.10 72.99 13.36
CA GLY A 480 -25.42 72.37 13.49
C GLY A 480 -26.42 73.24 14.27
N LYS A 481 -25.97 73.91 15.35
CA LYS A 481 -26.80 74.88 16.09
C LYS A 481 -27.16 76.11 15.26
N SER A 482 -26.25 76.60 14.41
CA SER A 482 -26.52 77.74 13.51
C SER A 482 -27.53 77.39 12.40
N PHE A 483 -27.45 76.19 11.82
CA PHE A 483 -28.45 75.74 10.83
C PHE A 483 -29.84 75.52 11.45
N LEU A 484 -29.90 74.99 12.67
CA LEU A 484 -31.17 74.85 13.39
C LEU A 484 -31.82 76.21 13.67
N ALA A 485 -31.02 77.24 14.02
CA ALA A 485 -31.50 78.60 14.15
C ALA A 485 -32.05 79.17 12.83
N ALA A 486 -31.36 78.94 11.70
CA ALA A 486 -31.84 79.38 10.38
C ALA A 486 -33.17 78.71 9.98
N LYS A 487 -33.33 77.41 10.26
CA LYS A 487 -34.59 76.68 10.04
C LYS A 487 -35.75 77.22 10.85
N LEU A 488 -35.51 77.53 12.13
CA LEU A 488 -36.53 78.13 13.00
C LEU A 488 -37.00 79.49 12.46
N ILE A 489 -36.07 80.32 11.97
CA ILE A 489 -36.40 81.63 11.37
C ILE A 489 -37.22 81.46 10.09
N GLN A 490 -36.77 80.61 9.16
CA GLN A 490 -37.47 80.41 7.90
C GLN A 490 -38.87 79.80 8.10
N SER A 491 -39.00 78.82 9.00
CA SER A 491 -40.29 78.16 9.27
C SER A 491 -41.32 79.12 9.88
N ALA A 492 -40.89 80.16 10.60
CA ALA A 492 -41.78 81.16 11.18
C ALA A 492 -42.30 82.19 10.16
N ILE A 493 -41.72 82.25 8.95
CA ILE A 493 -42.03 83.28 7.95
C ILE A 493 -42.83 82.72 6.77
N LEU A 494 -42.81 81.40 6.57
CA LEU A 494 -43.72 80.73 5.64
C LEU A 494 -45.17 80.81 6.15
N PRO A 495 -46.17 80.92 5.25
CA PRO A 495 -47.57 80.99 5.66
C PRO A 495 -48.00 79.73 6.42
N GLU A 496 -48.79 79.88 7.49
CA GLU A 496 -49.39 78.72 8.16
C GLU A 496 -50.34 77.98 7.21
N GLN A 497 -50.30 76.64 7.24
CA GLN A 497 -51.14 75.78 6.39
C GLN A 497 -52.64 76.02 6.58
N ALA A 498 -53.04 76.62 7.72
CA ALA A 498 -54.40 77.05 8.01
C ALA A 498 -54.93 78.07 6.97
N THR A 499 -54.10 78.97 6.46
CA THR A 499 -54.49 79.99 5.47
C THR A 499 -54.85 79.38 4.11
N PHE A 500 -54.28 78.22 3.76
CA PHE A 500 -54.67 77.48 2.56
C PHE A 500 -56.02 76.78 2.69
N ASN A 501 -56.33 76.24 3.87
CA ASN A 501 -57.61 75.56 4.15
C ASN A 501 -58.82 76.50 4.10
N GLU A 502 -58.63 77.80 4.35
CA GLU A 502 -59.68 78.81 4.25
C GLU A 502 -60.00 79.19 2.79
N GLY A 503 -59.05 79.03 1.87
CA GLY A 503 -59.18 79.42 0.46
C GLY A 503 -59.66 78.30 -0.48
N PHE A 504 -59.32 77.03 -0.20
CA PHE A 504 -59.65 75.90 -1.08
C PHE A 504 -60.07 74.65 -0.30
N SER A 505 -61.16 74.01 -0.77
CA SER A 505 -61.69 72.78 -0.17
C SER A 505 -60.84 71.53 -0.44
N GLU A 506 -60.10 71.50 -1.55
CA GLU A 506 -59.22 70.39 -1.92
C GLU A 506 -57.94 70.96 -2.55
N HIS A 507 -56.79 70.69 -1.94
CA HIS A 507 -55.47 71.11 -2.44
C HIS A 507 -54.36 70.17 -1.94
N PHE A 508 -53.18 70.23 -2.55
CA PHE A 508 -51.95 69.68 -1.97
C PHE A 508 -50.80 70.67 -2.09
N ILE A 509 -49.84 70.56 -1.17
CA ILE A 509 -48.54 71.24 -1.23
C ILE A 509 -47.46 70.16 -1.03
N ILE A 510 -46.57 70.04 -2.00
CA ILE A 510 -45.31 69.29 -1.88
C ILE A 510 -44.23 70.34 -1.63
N TYR A 511 -43.55 70.25 -0.48
CA TYR A 511 -42.46 71.13 -0.11
C TYR A 511 -41.33 70.31 0.50
N ARG A 512 -40.26 70.09 -0.27
CA ARG A 512 -39.07 69.33 0.14
C ARG A 512 -37.83 70.21 -0.02
N PRO A 513 -37.32 70.81 1.06
CA PRO A 513 -36.02 71.46 1.05
C PRO A 513 -34.90 70.46 0.76
N LYS A 514 -33.88 70.86 -0.02
CA LYS A 514 -32.68 70.04 -0.26
C LYS A 514 -31.80 69.95 0.98
N ASP A 515 -31.58 71.08 1.65
CA ASP A 515 -30.79 71.21 2.87
C ASP A 515 -31.69 71.51 4.08
N VAL A 516 -31.10 71.97 5.21
CA VAL A 516 -31.84 72.32 6.44
C VAL A 516 -32.84 73.47 6.22
N VAL A 517 -32.62 74.32 5.21
CA VAL A 517 -33.46 75.46 4.80
C VAL A 517 -33.53 75.51 3.26
N SER A 518 -34.61 76.06 2.72
CA SER A 518 -34.93 76.06 1.27
C SER A 518 -34.77 77.44 0.62
N GLY A 519 -34.47 77.51 -0.67
CA GLY A 519 -34.70 78.72 -1.48
C GLY A 519 -36.15 78.86 -1.94
N ASP A 520 -36.87 77.75 -2.04
CA ASP A 520 -38.27 77.71 -2.48
C ASP A 520 -39.21 78.19 -1.37
N PHE A 521 -40.21 79.00 -1.74
CA PHE A 521 -41.27 79.39 -0.83
C PHE A 521 -42.59 79.67 -1.56
N TYR A 522 -43.69 79.54 -0.82
CA TYR A 522 -45.02 79.92 -1.30
C TYR A 522 -45.58 81.07 -0.47
N TRP A 523 -46.52 81.79 -1.05
CA TRP A 523 -47.26 82.88 -0.43
C TRP A 523 -48.72 82.80 -0.85
N VAL A 524 -49.65 82.95 0.10
CA VAL A 524 -51.08 82.97 -0.18
C VAL A 524 -51.77 84.00 0.69
N GLN A 525 -52.62 84.82 0.08
CA GLN A 525 -53.53 85.68 0.85
C GLN A 525 -54.67 86.22 0.00
N LYS A 526 -55.78 86.55 0.67
CA LYS A 526 -56.90 87.27 0.08
C LYS A 526 -56.70 88.78 0.24
N VAL A 527 -56.74 89.50 -0.88
CA VAL A 527 -56.66 90.96 -0.95
C VAL A 527 -57.86 91.49 -1.75
N GLY A 528 -58.81 92.10 -1.05
CA GLY A 528 -60.11 92.44 -1.62
C GLY A 528 -60.87 91.18 -2.05
N GLU A 529 -61.33 91.14 -3.30
CA GLU A 529 -61.99 89.97 -3.92
C GLU A 529 -61.01 88.97 -4.53
N HIS A 530 -59.71 89.30 -4.58
CA HIS A 530 -58.70 88.46 -5.22
C HIS A 530 -58.00 87.57 -4.20
N LEU A 531 -58.01 86.26 -4.44
CA LEU A 531 -57.13 85.31 -3.77
C LEU A 531 -55.84 85.17 -4.58
N ILE A 532 -54.72 85.59 -4.03
CA ILE A 532 -53.43 85.62 -4.72
C ILE A 532 -52.56 84.50 -4.16
N LEU A 533 -52.03 83.68 -5.07
CA LEU A 533 -51.06 82.63 -4.79
C LEU A 533 -49.76 82.90 -5.52
N VAL A 534 -48.65 82.74 -4.81
CA VAL A 534 -47.30 82.84 -5.35
C VAL A 534 -46.53 81.59 -4.98
N ILE A 535 -45.82 81.03 -5.96
CA ILE A 535 -44.70 80.11 -5.72
C ILE A 535 -43.46 80.80 -6.25
N ALA A 536 -42.39 80.80 -5.49
CA ALA A 536 -41.12 81.35 -5.89
C ALA A 536 -39.97 80.36 -5.58
N ASP A 537 -39.08 80.24 -6.55
CA ASP A 537 -37.85 79.45 -6.52
C ASP A 537 -36.68 80.42 -6.59
N CYS A 538 -35.92 80.52 -5.50
CA CYS A 538 -34.84 81.49 -5.40
C CYS A 538 -33.51 80.92 -5.88
N THR A 539 -32.64 81.78 -6.41
CA THR A 539 -31.30 81.35 -6.82
C THR A 539 -30.48 80.83 -5.63
N GLY A 540 -30.13 79.55 -5.69
CA GLY A 540 -29.32 78.85 -4.69
C GLY A 540 -30.16 78.16 -3.62
N HIS A 541 -29.64 77.08 -3.05
CA HIS A 541 -30.27 76.30 -1.97
C HIS A 541 -29.53 76.52 -0.63
N GLY A 542 -30.09 76.02 0.47
CA GLY A 542 -29.49 76.16 1.79
C GLY A 542 -29.52 77.61 2.31
N VAL A 543 -28.55 78.00 3.13
CA VAL A 543 -28.58 79.29 3.84
C VAL A 543 -28.65 80.52 2.91
N PRO A 544 -27.90 80.60 1.79
CA PRO A 544 -28.05 81.70 0.82
C PRO A 544 -29.46 81.77 0.20
N GLY A 545 -30.04 80.63 -0.16
CA GLY A 545 -31.42 80.54 -0.66
C GLY A 545 -32.45 81.00 0.37
N ALA A 546 -32.28 80.60 1.63
CA ALA A 546 -33.16 81.01 2.72
C ALA A 546 -33.17 82.53 2.95
N PHE A 547 -32.04 83.22 2.80
CA PHE A 547 -32.03 84.70 2.84
C PHE A 547 -32.80 85.31 1.67
N MET A 548 -32.74 84.70 0.48
CA MET A 548 -33.52 85.14 -0.67
C MET A 548 -35.02 84.91 -0.46
N THR A 549 -35.43 83.81 0.16
CA THR A 549 -36.82 83.57 0.60
C THR A 549 -37.32 84.71 1.51
N LEU A 550 -36.51 85.11 2.50
CA LEU A 550 -36.88 86.21 3.42
C LEU A 550 -37.06 87.54 2.69
N ILE A 551 -36.15 87.85 1.75
CA ILE A 551 -36.25 89.07 0.94
C ILE A 551 -37.48 89.01 0.05
N GLY A 552 -37.68 87.91 -0.69
CA GLY A 552 -38.81 87.72 -1.60
C GLY A 552 -40.16 87.81 -0.89
N LYS A 553 -40.32 87.11 0.23
CA LYS A 553 -41.55 87.14 1.04
C LYS A 553 -41.85 88.54 1.54
N ASN A 554 -40.88 89.25 2.12
CA ASN A 554 -41.11 90.61 2.64
C ASN A 554 -41.45 91.61 1.52
N LEU A 555 -40.84 91.45 0.34
CA LEU A 555 -41.17 92.26 -0.82
C LEU A 555 -42.58 91.96 -1.33
N LEU A 556 -43.01 90.68 -1.35
CA LEU A 556 -44.38 90.29 -1.69
C LEU A 556 -45.40 90.83 -0.69
N ASP A 557 -45.13 90.76 0.62
CA ASP A 557 -45.98 91.39 1.63
C ASP A 557 -46.13 92.89 1.37
N LYS A 558 -45.02 93.59 1.08
CA LYS A 558 -45.06 95.02 0.74
C LYS A 558 -45.89 95.27 -0.52
N ILE A 559 -45.58 94.61 -1.62
CA ILE A 559 -46.21 94.86 -2.93
C ILE A 559 -47.71 94.51 -2.91
N ILE A 560 -48.08 93.38 -2.29
CA ILE A 560 -49.44 92.86 -2.36
C ILE A 560 -50.30 93.38 -1.20
N GLN A 561 -49.79 93.38 0.05
CA GLN A 561 -50.59 93.80 1.21
C GLN A 561 -50.54 95.32 1.45
N ILE A 562 -49.38 95.96 1.25
CA ILE A 562 -49.23 97.38 1.56
C ILE A 562 -49.58 98.22 0.32
N ASP A 563 -48.96 97.93 -0.82
CA ASP A 563 -49.19 98.66 -2.06
C ASP A 563 -50.49 98.21 -2.78
N GLN A 564 -51.14 97.14 -2.29
CA GLN A 564 -52.45 96.63 -2.77
C GLN A 564 -52.45 96.27 -4.27
N VAL A 565 -51.31 95.82 -4.80
CA VAL A 565 -51.19 95.41 -6.20
C VAL A 565 -51.73 93.98 -6.36
N THR A 566 -52.79 93.82 -7.17
CA THR A 566 -53.48 92.53 -7.34
C THR A 566 -53.28 91.88 -8.71
N SER A 567 -52.78 92.61 -9.72
CA SER A 567 -52.56 92.06 -11.06
C SER A 567 -51.22 91.31 -11.15
N PRO A 568 -51.19 90.02 -11.53
CA PRO A 568 -49.99 89.18 -11.48
C PRO A 568 -48.75 89.74 -12.19
N GLU A 569 -48.91 90.32 -13.37
CA GLU A 569 -47.81 90.88 -14.16
C GLU A 569 -47.19 92.12 -13.51
N LYS A 570 -48.02 92.93 -12.84
CA LYS A 570 -47.55 94.12 -12.12
C LYS A 570 -46.81 93.72 -10.85
N ILE A 571 -47.30 92.70 -10.14
CA ILE A 571 -46.62 92.15 -8.97
C ILE A 571 -45.24 91.62 -9.38
N LEU A 572 -45.13 90.83 -10.46
CA LEU A 572 -43.84 90.34 -10.96
C LEU A 572 -42.90 91.48 -11.38
N HIS A 573 -43.42 92.51 -12.06
CA HIS A 573 -42.62 93.64 -12.49
C HIS A 573 -42.06 94.45 -11.31
N GLN A 574 -42.90 94.74 -10.32
CA GLN A 574 -42.48 95.47 -9.11
C GLN A 574 -41.52 94.63 -8.27
N LEU A 575 -41.77 93.33 -8.14
CA LEU A 575 -40.88 92.40 -7.45
C LEU A 575 -39.50 92.35 -8.13
N HIS A 576 -39.45 92.36 -9.47
CA HIS A 576 -38.20 92.42 -10.22
C HIS A 576 -37.39 93.69 -9.93
N GLN A 577 -38.05 94.86 -9.83
CA GLN A 577 -37.37 96.11 -9.49
C GLN A 577 -36.88 96.13 -8.04
N GLU A 578 -37.74 95.74 -7.09
CA GLU A 578 -37.45 95.77 -5.66
C GLU A 578 -36.34 94.78 -5.28
N VAL A 579 -36.29 93.59 -5.90
CA VAL A 579 -35.18 92.63 -5.69
C VAL A 579 -33.84 93.23 -6.16
N ARG A 580 -33.81 93.90 -7.33
CA ARG A 580 -32.59 94.55 -7.85
C ARG A 580 -32.08 95.64 -6.92
N ILE A 581 -33.01 96.41 -6.31
CA ILE A 581 -32.69 97.46 -5.32
C ILE A 581 -32.18 96.84 -4.02
N ALA A 582 -32.93 95.87 -3.46
CA ALA A 582 -32.59 95.22 -2.19
C ALA A 582 -31.20 94.57 -2.23
N LEU A 583 -30.84 93.96 -3.36
CA LEU A 583 -29.55 93.29 -3.56
C LEU A 583 -28.46 94.20 -4.16
N ARG A 584 -28.76 95.48 -4.43
CA ARG A 584 -27.83 96.47 -5.02
C ARG A 584 -27.14 95.95 -6.29
N GLN A 585 -27.90 95.32 -7.19
CA GLN A 585 -27.34 94.59 -8.33
C GLN A 585 -26.69 95.51 -9.37
N GLU A 586 -27.16 96.75 -9.50
CA GLU A 586 -26.58 97.74 -10.41
C GLU A 586 -25.16 98.19 -9.97
N ALA A 587 -24.89 98.22 -8.67
CA ALA A 587 -23.63 98.72 -8.11
C ALA A 587 -22.55 97.64 -7.97
N THR A 588 -22.93 96.38 -7.73
CA THR A 588 -21.99 95.30 -7.39
C THR A 588 -21.55 94.45 -8.59
N ARG A 589 -22.34 94.39 -9.67
CA ARG A 589 -22.09 93.63 -10.92
C ARG A 589 -21.76 92.12 -10.79
N HIS A 590 -21.67 91.58 -9.57
CA HIS A 590 -21.34 90.18 -9.28
C HIS A 590 -22.46 89.43 -8.54
N ASN A 591 -23.51 90.11 -8.07
CA ASN A 591 -24.63 89.48 -7.39
C ASN A 591 -25.77 89.23 -8.38
N GLU A 592 -25.80 88.03 -8.96
CA GLU A 592 -26.80 87.60 -9.93
C GLU A 592 -28.02 86.92 -9.28
N ALA A 593 -28.11 86.91 -7.94
CA ALA A 593 -29.21 86.24 -7.24
C ALA A 593 -30.57 86.82 -7.63
N GLY A 594 -31.53 85.95 -7.91
CA GLY A 594 -32.87 86.30 -8.30
C GLY A 594 -33.87 85.24 -7.85
N MET A 595 -35.03 85.21 -8.49
CA MET A 595 -36.01 84.14 -8.30
C MET A 595 -36.83 83.91 -9.57
N ASP A 596 -37.28 82.68 -9.75
CA ASP A 596 -38.34 82.32 -10.68
C ASP A 596 -39.64 82.26 -9.88
N ALA A 597 -40.75 82.74 -10.44
CA ALA A 597 -41.99 82.83 -9.67
C ALA A 597 -43.23 82.68 -10.56
N THR A 598 -44.26 82.07 -9.99
CA THR A 598 -45.59 81.96 -10.58
C THR A 598 -46.57 82.70 -9.69
N ILE A 599 -47.31 83.65 -10.27
CA ILE A 599 -48.35 84.40 -9.58
C ILE A 599 -49.69 84.09 -10.23
N VAL A 600 -50.65 83.65 -9.40
CA VAL A 600 -52.02 83.36 -9.80
C VAL A 600 -52.96 84.19 -8.93
N ALA A 601 -53.79 85.03 -9.55
CA ALA A 601 -54.85 85.77 -8.89
C ALA A 601 -56.21 85.23 -9.30
N ILE A 602 -57.04 84.88 -8.31
CA ILE A 602 -58.31 84.16 -8.48
C ILE A 602 -59.44 85.01 -7.95
N THR A 603 -60.51 85.15 -8.73
CA THR A 603 -61.72 85.91 -8.37
C THR A 603 -62.96 85.10 -8.72
N ALA A 604 -63.97 85.09 -7.86
CA ALA A 604 -65.27 84.49 -8.21
C ALA A 604 -66.04 85.46 -9.13
N SER A 605 -66.45 85.01 -10.32
CA SER A 605 -67.13 85.86 -11.31
C SER A 605 -68.63 85.57 -11.45
N GLU A 606 -69.02 84.30 -11.53
CA GLU A 606 -70.42 83.82 -11.62
C GLU A 606 -70.61 82.59 -10.70
N PRO A 607 -71.86 82.18 -10.38
CA PRO A 607 -72.09 80.91 -9.68
C PRO A 607 -71.41 79.76 -10.43
N ASP A 608 -70.48 79.08 -9.74
CA ASP A 608 -69.67 77.98 -10.28
C ASP A 608 -68.64 78.35 -11.39
N ARG A 609 -68.18 79.61 -11.48
CA ARG A 609 -67.04 80.03 -12.33
C ARG A 609 -66.04 80.95 -11.61
N PHE A 610 -64.77 80.79 -11.98
CA PHE A 610 -63.64 81.54 -11.44
C PHE A 610 -62.84 82.22 -12.55
N ASP A 611 -62.57 83.50 -12.39
CA ASP A 611 -61.64 84.24 -13.24
C ASP A 611 -60.22 84.11 -12.67
N ILE A 612 -59.33 83.53 -13.48
CA ILE A 612 -57.94 83.28 -13.13
C ILE A 612 -57.06 84.18 -13.98
N HIS A 613 -56.25 84.99 -13.32
CA HIS A 613 -55.18 85.75 -13.93
C HIS A 613 -53.84 85.12 -13.55
N PHE A 614 -53.00 84.85 -14.54
CA PHE A 614 -51.70 84.22 -14.35
C PHE A 614 -50.59 85.07 -15.00
N ALA A 615 -49.47 85.19 -14.30
CA ALA A 615 -48.20 85.59 -14.88
C ALA A 615 -47.09 84.76 -14.26
N GLY A 616 -46.13 84.34 -15.08
CA GLY A 616 -44.99 83.52 -14.65
C GLY A 616 -43.66 84.09 -15.10
N ALA A 617 -42.67 84.05 -14.22
CA ALA A 617 -41.25 84.23 -14.50
C ALA A 617 -40.61 82.83 -14.56
N LYS A 618 -40.32 82.35 -15.78
CA LYS A 618 -39.81 81.01 -16.16
C LYS A 618 -40.65 79.78 -15.78
N ASN A 619 -41.63 79.94 -14.90
CA ASN A 619 -42.54 78.87 -14.49
C ASN A 619 -43.88 78.93 -15.24
N ASN A 620 -44.44 77.75 -15.53
CA ASN A 620 -45.66 77.59 -16.31
C ASN A 620 -46.83 77.20 -15.39
N LEU A 621 -48.05 77.55 -15.79
CA LEU A 621 -49.28 77.09 -15.14
C LEU A 621 -49.88 75.95 -15.95
N LEU A 622 -50.18 74.84 -15.29
CA LEU A 622 -50.89 73.70 -15.87
C LEU A 622 -52.32 73.68 -15.35
N TYR A 623 -53.30 73.37 -16.20
CA TYR A 623 -54.69 73.26 -15.77
C TYR A 623 -55.47 72.20 -16.56
N MET A 624 -56.62 71.79 -16.02
CA MET A 624 -57.56 70.86 -16.64
C MET A 624 -59.00 71.34 -16.41
N ILE A 625 -59.84 71.19 -17.45
CA ILE A 625 -61.23 71.65 -17.44
C ILE A 625 -62.21 70.45 -17.52
N PRO A 626 -63.24 70.36 -16.65
CA PRO A 626 -64.32 69.37 -16.78
C PRO A 626 -65.20 69.62 -18.05
N PRO A 627 -65.76 68.59 -18.70
CA PRO A 627 -65.68 67.16 -18.37
C PRO A 627 -64.52 66.42 -19.05
N GLN A 628 -63.72 67.10 -19.89
CA GLN A 628 -62.71 66.45 -20.73
C GLN A 628 -61.39 66.14 -19.98
N PHE A 629 -61.02 66.95 -19.00
CA PHE A 629 -59.82 66.81 -18.17
C PHE A 629 -58.53 66.56 -18.97
N VAL A 630 -58.35 67.31 -20.06
CA VAL A 630 -57.09 67.34 -20.82
C VAL A 630 -56.17 68.38 -20.20
N LEU A 631 -54.91 68.01 -19.95
CA LEU A 631 -53.89 68.88 -19.37
C LEU A 631 -53.43 69.93 -20.39
N GLU A 632 -53.74 71.18 -20.10
CA GLU A 632 -53.31 72.35 -20.88
C GLU A 632 -52.21 73.12 -20.12
N GLU A 633 -51.36 73.83 -20.86
CA GLU A 633 -50.21 74.56 -20.31
C GLU A 633 -50.19 76.01 -20.80
N ILE A 634 -50.12 76.94 -19.85
CA ILE A 634 -49.84 78.36 -20.10
C ILE A 634 -48.38 78.64 -19.77
N LYS A 635 -47.63 79.07 -20.78
CA LYS A 635 -46.20 79.33 -20.64
C LYS A 635 -45.97 80.67 -19.97
N GLY A 636 -45.11 80.69 -18.96
CA GLY A 636 -44.62 81.93 -18.38
C GLY A 636 -43.63 82.65 -19.30
N THR A 637 -43.34 83.90 -18.96
CA THR A 637 -42.28 84.68 -19.59
C THR A 637 -40.93 84.02 -19.33
N ARG A 638 -40.10 83.82 -20.35
CA ARG A 638 -38.77 83.17 -20.24
C ARG A 638 -37.69 84.09 -19.62
N LYS A 639 -38.04 84.87 -18.60
CA LYS A 639 -37.14 85.76 -17.85
C LYS A 639 -37.38 85.58 -16.35
N SER A 640 -36.30 85.63 -15.56
CA SER A 640 -36.34 85.57 -14.09
C SER A 640 -36.56 86.95 -13.48
N ILE A 641 -36.91 86.98 -12.19
CA ILE A 641 -36.92 88.18 -11.35
C ILE A 641 -35.49 88.44 -10.86
N GLY A 642 -35.02 89.70 -10.87
CA GLY A 642 -33.65 90.06 -10.53
C GLY A 642 -32.62 89.79 -11.63
N GLY A 643 -31.35 90.02 -11.31
CA GLY A 643 -30.19 89.76 -12.18
C GLY A 643 -29.61 91.01 -12.86
N VAL A 644 -28.37 90.89 -13.35
CA VAL A 644 -27.55 92.01 -13.87
C VAL A 644 -27.78 92.26 -15.38
N HIS A 645 -28.37 91.30 -16.11
CA HIS A 645 -28.43 91.31 -17.58
C HIS A 645 -29.79 91.73 -18.19
N HIS A 646 -30.78 92.13 -17.39
CA HIS A 646 -32.12 92.50 -17.86
C HIS A 646 -32.57 93.86 -17.29
N ASN A 647 -32.42 94.93 -18.08
CA ASN A 647 -32.85 96.27 -17.66
C ASN A 647 -34.36 96.52 -17.89
N GLU A 648 -35.01 95.82 -18.84
CA GLU A 648 -36.45 95.89 -19.08
C GLU A 648 -37.06 94.48 -19.20
N THR A 649 -37.82 94.11 -18.18
CA THR A 649 -38.48 92.80 -18.04
C THR A 649 -39.99 93.02 -18.02
N ASN A 650 -40.66 92.79 -19.15
CA ASN A 650 -42.12 92.79 -19.24
C ASN A 650 -42.63 91.36 -19.06
N PHE A 651 -43.43 91.15 -18.02
CA PHE A 651 -44.12 89.89 -17.79
C PHE A 651 -45.50 89.94 -18.46
N GLU A 652 -45.88 88.85 -19.12
CA GLU A 652 -47.17 88.74 -19.81
C GLU A 652 -48.28 88.28 -18.86
N LYS A 653 -49.44 88.95 -18.94
CA LYS A 653 -50.66 88.57 -18.21
C LYS A 653 -51.51 87.64 -19.10
N HIS A 654 -51.80 86.46 -18.59
CA HIS A 654 -52.80 85.56 -19.16
C HIS A 654 -54.07 85.61 -18.33
N SER A 655 -55.23 85.64 -18.98
CA SER A 655 -56.54 85.64 -18.31
C SER A 655 -57.39 84.51 -18.88
N LEU A 656 -57.99 83.74 -17.99
CA LEU A 656 -58.84 82.60 -18.34
C LEU A 656 -60.00 82.53 -17.33
N THR A 657 -61.12 81.96 -17.75
CA THR A 657 -62.27 81.71 -16.88
C THR A 657 -62.46 80.20 -16.79
N LEU A 658 -62.35 79.64 -15.59
CA LEU A 658 -62.46 78.21 -15.33
C LEU A 658 -63.77 77.89 -14.61
N PRO A 659 -64.50 76.83 -15.01
CA PRO A 659 -65.63 76.33 -14.24
C PRO A 659 -65.16 75.67 -12.95
N LYS A 660 -66.04 75.61 -11.95
CA LYS A 660 -65.83 74.87 -10.71
C LYS A 660 -65.55 73.39 -10.99
N GLY A 661 -64.63 72.81 -10.23
CA GLY A 661 -64.10 71.47 -10.42
C GLY A 661 -62.87 71.40 -11.34
N SER A 662 -62.43 72.53 -11.91
CA SER A 662 -61.17 72.59 -12.66
C SER A 662 -59.97 72.39 -11.75
N LEU A 663 -58.92 71.75 -12.29
CA LEU A 663 -57.68 71.47 -11.56
C LEU A 663 -56.57 72.39 -12.07
N MET A 664 -55.74 72.90 -11.16
CA MET A 664 -54.57 73.71 -11.48
C MET A 664 -53.32 73.19 -10.78
N TYR A 665 -52.20 73.18 -11.49
CA TYR A 665 -50.92 72.72 -10.97
C TYR A 665 -49.79 73.68 -11.39
N PHE A 666 -48.94 74.03 -10.45
CA PHE A 666 -47.76 74.85 -10.70
C PHE A 666 -46.72 74.61 -9.59
N GLY A 667 -45.45 74.83 -9.91
CA GLY A 667 -44.35 74.53 -9.00
C GLY A 667 -42.99 74.95 -9.56
N SER A 668 -41.95 74.74 -8.76
CA SER A 668 -40.54 74.93 -9.12
C SER A 668 -40.02 73.80 -10.02
N ASP A 669 -38.83 73.98 -10.59
CA ASP A 669 -38.27 73.02 -11.52
C ASP A 669 -37.59 71.82 -10.84
N GLY A 670 -37.32 71.90 -9.52
CA GLY A 670 -36.58 70.89 -8.77
C GLY A 670 -37.13 69.46 -8.90
N LEU A 671 -38.46 69.29 -8.95
CA LEU A 671 -39.07 67.96 -9.16
C LEU A 671 -38.71 67.40 -10.54
N ALA A 672 -38.86 68.21 -11.58
CA ALA A 672 -38.56 67.79 -12.95
C ALA A 672 -37.06 67.62 -13.20
N ASP A 673 -36.22 68.37 -12.47
CA ASP A 673 -34.78 68.35 -12.58
C ASP A 673 -34.08 67.30 -11.71
N GLN A 674 -34.83 66.65 -10.81
CA GLN A 674 -34.33 65.56 -9.97
C GLN A 674 -33.75 64.42 -10.81
N ASN A 675 -32.51 64.05 -10.52
CA ASN A 675 -31.83 62.96 -11.20
C ASN A 675 -32.14 61.61 -10.54
N ASN A 676 -32.05 60.54 -11.33
CA ASN A 676 -31.86 59.18 -10.82
C ASN A 676 -30.37 58.79 -10.81
N ASP A 677 -30.08 57.56 -10.38
CA ASP A 677 -28.73 56.96 -10.33
C ASP A 677 -27.97 57.02 -11.67
N ALA A 678 -28.68 56.94 -12.79
CA ALA A 678 -28.15 57.10 -14.13
C ALA A 678 -27.98 58.56 -14.60
N LEU A 679 -28.08 59.54 -13.69
CA LEU A 679 -28.03 60.99 -13.95
C LEU A 679 -29.11 61.50 -14.92
N LYS A 680 -30.22 60.76 -15.07
CA LYS A 680 -31.37 61.18 -15.89
C LYS A 680 -32.36 61.97 -15.05
N LYS A 681 -32.71 63.16 -15.53
CA LYS A 681 -33.75 64.01 -14.94
C LYS A 681 -35.11 63.30 -14.96
N PHE A 682 -35.95 63.56 -13.96
CA PHE A 682 -37.33 63.06 -13.89
C PHE A 682 -38.13 63.50 -15.12
N GLY A 683 -37.95 64.76 -15.53
CA GLY A 683 -38.42 65.33 -16.77
C GLY A 683 -39.81 65.95 -16.69
N LYS A 684 -39.99 67.12 -17.31
CA LYS A 684 -41.27 67.86 -17.35
C LYS A 684 -42.38 67.05 -18.03
N GLN A 685 -42.06 66.25 -19.05
CA GLN A 685 -43.06 65.44 -19.76
C GLN A 685 -43.60 64.34 -18.86
N ARG A 686 -42.73 63.60 -18.16
CA ARG A 686 -43.13 62.54 -17.22
C ARG A 686 -44.03 63.07 -16.12
N LEU A 687 -43.74 64.26 -15.60
CA LEU A 687 -44.61 64.90 -14.60
C LEU A 687 -45.99 65.24 -15.17
N LYS A 688 -46.06 65.77 -16.40
CA LYS A 688 -47.34 66.03 -17.08
C LYS A 688 -48.14 64.74 -17.31
N ASP A 689 -47.47 63.68 -17.74
CA ASP A 689 -48.08 62.37 -17.95
C ASP A 689 -48.65 61.83 -16.62
N LEU A 690 -47.89 61.95 -15.53
CA LEU A 690 -48.32 61.52 -14.20
C LEU A 690 -49.53 62.32 -13.69
N LEU A 691 -49.60 63.64 -13.94
CA LEU A 691 -50.78 64.44 -13.62
C LEU A 691 -51.99 64.04 -14.51
N GLN A 692 -51.76 63.81 -15.80
CA GLN A 692 -52.80 63.40 -16.76
C GLN A 692 -53.37 62.02 -16.49
N GLU A 693 -52.59 61.08 -15.97
CA GLU A 693 -53.04 59.72 -15.64
C GLU A 693 -53.81 59.65 -14.31
N ASN A 694 -53.50 60.57 -13.39
CA ASN A 694 -53.98 60.49 -12.01
C ASN A 694 -55.03 61.55 -11.62
N TYR A 695 -55.52 62.36 -12.57
CA TYR A 695 -56.50 63.43 -12.31
C TYR A 695 -57.81 62.96 -11.64
N ILE A 696 -58.19 61.69 -11.83
CA ILE A 696 -59.42 61.09 -11.30
C ILE A 696 -59.35 60.93 -9.77
N TYR A 697 -58.15 60.79 -9.21
CA TYR A 697 -57.95 60.63 -7.78
C TYR A 697 -58.07 61.97 -7.04
N SER A 698 -58.33 61.91 -5.73
CA SER A 698 -58.27 63.11 -4.89
C SER A 698 -56.88 63.74 -4.91
N LEU A 699 -56.79 65.06 -4.70
CA LEU A 699 -55.51 65.78 -4.75
C LEU A 699 -54.50 65.25 -3.72
N GLU A 700 -54.96 64.79 -2.55
CA GLU A 700 -54.09 64.12 -1.58
C GLU A 700 -53.53 62.80 -2.11
N LYS A 701 -54.33 62.02 -2.85
CA LYS A 701 -53.86 60.79 -3.46
C LYS A 701 -52.92 61.07 -4.64
N GLN A 702 -53.18 62.13 -5.42
CA GLN A 702 -52.27 62.60 -6.45
C GLN A 702 -50.91 62.99 -5.86
N LYS A 703 -50.90 63.74 -4.75
CA LYS A 703 -49.69 64.08 -4.00
C LYS A 703 -48.87 62.84 -3.64
N GLN A 704 -49.51 61.83 -3.03
CA GLN A 704 -48.84 60.58 -2.67
C GLN A 704 -48.22 59.86 -3.86
N LEU A 705 -48.91 59.83 -5.01
CA LEU A 705 -48.41 59.19 -6.22
C LEU A 705 -47.23 59.96 -6.83
N ILE A 706 -47.25 61.29 -6.79
CA ILE A 706 -46.13 62.14 -7.20
C ILE A 706 -44.92 61.90 -6.29
N GLU A 707 -45.12 61.92 -4.97
CA GLU A 707 -44.05 61.69 -3.99
C GLU A 707 -43.45 60.28 -4.11
N GLN A 708 -44.29 59.26 -4.29
CA GLN A 708 -43.84 57.88 -4.51
C GLN A 708 -43.04 57.75 -5.81
N ALA A 709 -43.53 58.30 -6.93
CA ALA A 709 -42.81 58.25 -8.21
C ALA A 709 -41.47 58.99 -8.15
N LEU A 710 -41.39 60.08 -7.37
CA LEU A 710 -40.15 60.80 -7.11
C LEU A 710 -39.18 59.94 -6.29
N GLU A 711 -39.63 59.31 -5.20
CA GLU A 711 -38.80 58.43 -4.36
C GLU A 711 -38.26 57.22 -5.14
N GLU A 712 -39.11 56.58 -5.95
CA GLU A 712 -38.71 55.47 -6.82
C GLU A 712 -37.71 55.92 -7.89
N HIS A 713 -37.84 57.14 -8.41
CA HIS A 713 -36.85 57.70 -9.34
C HIS A 713 -35.54 58.03 -8.64
N MET A 714 -35.58 58.49 -7.40
CA MET A 714 -34.40 58.87 -6.62
C MET A 714 -33.61 57.66 -6.14
N LEU A 715 -34.25 56.63 -5.56
CA LEU A 715 -33.70 55.39 -4.97
C LEU A 715 -32.35 55.51 -4.22
N ASN A 716 -31.24 55.76 -4.92
CA ASN A 716 -29.89 55.90 -4.39
C ASN A 716 -29.22 57.25 -4.70
N THR A 717 -29.99 58.29 -5.01
CA THR A 717 -29.48 59.63 -5.29
C THR A 717 -30.04 60.68 -4.36
N ASP A 718 -29.19 61.63 -3.97
CA ASP A 718 -29.58 62.79 -3.17
C ASP A 718 -30.52 63.74 -3.94
N GLN A 719 -31.29 64.52 -3.18
CA GLN A 719 -32.14 65.56 -3.77
C GLN A 719 -31.26 66.63 -4.43
N ARG A 720 -31.52 66.91 -5.71
CA ARG A 720 -30.67 67.78 -6.52
C ARG A 720 -30.87 69.26 -6.19
N ASP A 721 -32.12 69.67 -6.00
CA ASP A 721 -32.53 71.05 -5.74
C ASP A 721 -33.73 71.11 -4.78
N ASP A 722 -34.11 72.29 -4.33
CA ASP A 722 -35.36 72.50 -3.59
C ASP A 722 -36.59 72.13 -4.44
N ILE A 723 -37.64 71.56 -3.82
CA ILE A 723 -38.84 71.11 -4.54
C ILE A 723 -40.09 71.73 -3.92
N MET A 724 -40.84 72.48 -4.73
CA MET A 724 -42.13 73.04 -4.35
C MET A 724 -43.18 72.88 -5.45
N TRP A 725 -44.30 72.20 -5.15
CA TRP A 725 -45.42 72.02 -6.08
C TRP A 725 -46.76 72.17 -5.37
N ILE A 726 -47.70 72.86 -6.01
CA ILE A 726 -49.07 73.05 -5.51
C ILE A 726 -50.06 72.51 -6.55
N GLY A 727 -51.04 71.75 -6.07
CA GLY A 727 -52.22 71.33 -6.82
C GLY A 727 -53.48 71.88 -6.15
N LEU A 728 -54.38 72.46 -6.95
CA LEU A 728 -55.62 73.09 -6.47
C LEU A 728 -56.82 72.59 -7.27
N LYS A 729 -57.96 72.50 -6.60
CA LYS A 729 -59.27 72.31 -7.23
C LYS A 729 -60.15 73.52 -6.95
N LEU A 730 -60.65 74.13 -8.02
CA LEU A 730 -61.48 75.35 -7.99
C LEU A 730 -62.92 75.05 -7.57
#